data_AF-A0A544YC11-F1
#
_entry.id   AF-A0A544YC11-F1
#
_cell.length_a   1.000
_cell.length_b   1.000
_cell.length_c   1.000
_cell.angle_alpha   90.00
_cell.angle_beta   90.00
_cell.angle_gamma   90.00
#
_symmetry.space_group_name_H-M   'P 1'
#
loop_
_entity.id
_entity.type
_entity.pdbx_description
1 polymer ?
#
loop_
_entity_poly.entity_id
_entity_poly.type
_entity_poly.pdbx_seq_one_letter_code
_entity_poly.pdbx_strand_id
1 'polypeptide(L)'
;MITTRTAELRWIRADLRARRGQAALTVLAVAGIVTALIIAATLLEDGTNPWRGLFQRSNSAHIWIHSKDVPDVSALRQLKGVTDIAGPYRSAPATLVAHGRRVPITLQETPAAFPAVARPLLREGRWLDVRTPNAVVVERSFARALGLRPGSPFTVTGLNGATHNLTVAGLAESGDQGFYPEWTPGLAWTLAQTLNVVEPAPGRTETVTGLRLADPATTDLVVQRAVFTMRNQVQRVTTWREVRASMELDNRLLGLLLALFGVAGLVAAALALANAAGGRVLMQLRDIATLKSLGFTRGQVVRMLVIEHGTLGLLGIAAGALVARLITTYAMGESVVVPLSAGPLSAILVGTSLTVLAAVLIPAWRGGRTPPIPAAPAAPPRGHLSRLARVALLVRLPPALVLGARDAFTRRTPAALTLCGIAIPMMMITIGLGCWTTLDDFIRHPESVGQAAALTVRPAELTAEEARQRAMADPDVVAAYPGAELDALVPWQTRTVRTRALGLSSDPYPFPVVEGRMFADRGEAVAGQGLLDLLGVQIGDRVRVTIGGTPLIVRIVGRVVEPEQDGEVLSLGLDSLAAKDAEPPQFYALVLRPGADAAQVRARLQGQGLEVAQAVNPADRLAVIRVIIIALVAVLALIGLASLLTASALGLRDHVLDLAVLKAMGLTPRQVMATLVTATGLPAAVGVVLGAAAGAFWSRWLIDLEGRGSGVGAGIGRAPTPGMLAAALLIAIGAALLVALIPARRAARAQVPVTAR
;
A
#
# COMPACT_ATOMS: atom_id res chain seq x y z
N MET A 1 -47.95 17.53 -31.96
CA MET A 1 -46.93 16.47 -32.14
C MET A 1 -45.97 16.49 -30.97
N ILE A 2 -46.12 15.58 -30.01
CA ILE A 2 -45.12 15.37 -28.96
C ILE A 2 -43.91 14.72 -29.66
N THR A 3 -42.81 15.45 -29.79
CA THR A 3 -41.60 14.92 -30.43
C THR A 3 -41.15 13.67 -29.68
N THR A 4 -40.78 12.60 -30.39
CA THR A 4 -40.39 11.29 -29.82
C THR A 4 -39.39 11.40 -28.65
N ARG A 5 -38.50 12.40 -28.68
CA ARG A 5 -37.59 12.75 -27.57
C ARG A 5 -38.28 13.10 -26.25
N THR A 6 -39.40 13.82 -26.28
CA THR A 6 -40.12 14.22 -25.07
C THR A 6 -40.88 13.05 -24.43
N ALA A 7 -41.34 12.09 -25.23
CA ALA A 7 -41.91 10.84 -24.74
C ALA A 7 -40.83 9.94 -24.09
N GLU A 8 -39.66 9.82 -24.73
CA GLU A 8 -38.50 9.10 -24.18
C GLU A 8 -38.11 9.65 -22.79
N LEU A 9 -37.99 10.97 -22.67
CA LEU A 9 -37.62 11.64 -21.40
C LEU A 9 -38.67 11.49 -20.29
N ARG A 10 -39.97 11.52 -20.62
CA ARG A 10 -41.05 11.36 -19.63
C ARG A 10 -41.07 9.96 -19.06
N TRP A 11 -40.85 8.95 -19.89
CA TRP A 11 -40.78 7.56 -19.43
C TRP A 11 -39.57 7.33 -18.52
N ILE A 12 -38.38 7.84 -18.90
CA ILE A 12 -37.16 7.73 -18.07
C ILE A 12 -37.39 8.34 -16.68
N ARG A 13 -38.02 9.52 -16.62
CA ARG A 13 -38.34 10.18 -15.33
C ARG A 13 -39.33 9.38 -14.49
N ALA A 14 -40.31 8.72 -15.12
CA ALA A 14 -41.29 7.92 -14.42
C ALA A 14 -40.65 6.64 -13.83
N ASP A 15 -39.80 5.94 -14.59
CA ASP A 15 -39.14 4.72 -14.09
C ASP A 15 -38.16 5.02 -12.94
N LEU A 16 -37.34 6.08 -13.07
CA LEU A 16 -36.42 6.50 -12.01
C LEU A 16 -37.15 6.83 -10.70
N ARG A 17 -38.35 7.43 -10.77
CA ARG A 17 -39.16 7.71 -9.57
C ARG A 17 -39.75 6.45 -8.94
N ALA A 18 -40.13 5.47 -9.74
CA ALA A 18 -40.65 4.21 -9.23
C ALA A 18 -39.56 3.37 -8.52
N ARG A 19 -38.28 3.59 -8.84
CA ARG A 19 -37.16 2.75 -8.41
C ARG A 19 -35.98 3.52 -7.80
N ARG A 20 -36.29 4.58 -7.05
CA ARG A 20 -35.28 5.48 -6.44
C ARG A 20 -34.18 4.74 -5.65
N GLY A 21 -34.54 3.68 -4.93
CA GLY A 21 -33.57 2.90 -4.14
C GLY A 21 -32.53 2.17 -5.00
N GLN A 22 -32.95 1.53 -6.10
CA GLN A 22 -32.02 0.84 -7.02
C GLN A 22 -31.12 1.85 -7.74
N ALA A 23 -31.70 2.97 -8.20
CA ALA A 23 -30.93 4.04 -8.83
C ALA A 23 -29.88 4.64 -7.88
N ALA A 24 -30.26 4.93 -6.63
CA ALA A 24 -29.33 5.43 -5.61
C ALA A 24 -28.19 4.45 -5.33
N LEU A 25 -28.49 3.15 -5.18
CA LEU A 25 -27.48 2.11 -5.00
C LEU A 25 -26.49 2.04 -6.17
N THR A 26 -26.97 2.13 -7.42
CA THR A 26 -26.08 2.13 -8.59
C THR A 26 -25.16 3.35 -8.63
N VAL A 27 -25.69 4.54 -8.31
CA VAL A 27 -24.90 5.79 -8.25
C VAL A 27 -23.86 5.70 -7.14
N LEU A 28 -24.24 5.25 -5.94
CA LEU A 28 -23.33 5.10 -4.80
C LEU A 28 -22.23 4.07 -5.06
N ALA A 29 -22.56 2.95 -5.71
CA ALA A 29 -21.57 1.92 -6.05
C ALA A 29 -20.52 2.46 -7.04
N VAL A 30 -20.96 3.10 -8.13
CA VAL A 30 -20.04 3.70 -9.11
C VAL A 30 -19.23 4.84 -8.49
N ALA A 31 -19.87 5.68 -7.67
CA ALA A 31 -19.19 6.76 -6.95
C ALA A 31 -18.11 6.21 -6.02
N GLY A 32 -18.40 5.19 -5.20
CA GLY A 32 -17.43 4.57 -4.30
C GLY A 32 -16.21 4.01 -5.02
N ILE A 33 -16.40 3.35 -6.18
CA ILE A 33 -15.30 2.82 -6.99
C ILE A 33 -14.45 3.92 -7.59
N VAL A 34 -15.08 4.95 -8.17
CA VAL A 34 -14.34 6.08 -8.76
C VAL A 34 -13.60 6.84 -7.67
N THR A 35 -14.21 7.03 -6.50
CA THR A 35 -13.54 7.60 -5.33
C THR A 35 -12.32 6.79 -4.96
N ALA A 36 -12.46 5.46 -4.83
CA ALA A 36 -11.35 4.58 -4.47
C ALA A 36 -10.23 4.56 -5.52
N LEU A 37 -10.57 4.54 -6.82
CA LEU A 37 -9.59 4.58 -7.93
C LEU A 37 -8.84 5.91 -7.99
N ILE A 38 -9.53 7.03 -7.77
CA ILE A 38 -8.90 8.35 -7.76
C ILE A 38 -8.01 8.47 -6.53
N ILE A 39 -8.48 8.07 -5.34
CA ILE A 39 -7.63 8.08 -4.13
C ILE A 39 -6.43 7.14 -4.29
N ALA A 40 -6.62 5.98 -4.92
CA ALA A 40 -5.54 5.06 -5.26
C ALA A 40 -4.49 5.71 -6.15
N ALA A 41 -4.93 6.35 -7.23
CA ALA A 41 -4.03 6.97 -8.18
C ALA A 41 -3.41 8.26 -7.63
N THR A 42 -4.11 9.03 -6.78
CA THR A 42 -3.47 10.14 -6.04
C THR A 42 -2.41 9.61 -5.10
N LEU A 43 -2.68 8.55 -4.32
CA LEU A 43 -1.67 8.02 -3.39
C LEU A 43 -0.46 7.43 -4.12
N LEU A 44 -0.70 6.78 -5.26
CA LEU A 44 0.36 6.33 -6.16
C LEU A 44 1.16 7.51 -6.73
N GLU A 45 0.48 8.54 -7.22
CA GLU A 45 1.13 9.67 -7.89
C GLU A 45 1.79 10.66 -6.90
N ASP A 46 1.14 10.98 -5.79
CA ASP A 46 1.69 11.72 -4.65
C ASP A 46 2.79 10.94 -3.94
N GLY A 47 2.77 9.60 -3.94
CA GLY A 47 3.94 8.81 -3.55
C GLY A 47 5.13 9.12 -4.48
N THR A 48 4.87 9.24 -5.78
CA THR A 48 5.91 9.41 -6.80
C THR A 48 6.42 10.85 -7.06
N ASN A 49 5.76 11.91 -6.54
CA ASN A 49 5.92 13.28 -7.07
C ASN A 49 6.32 14.46 -6.14
N PRO A 50 6.31 14.43 -4.78
CA PRO A 50 6.81 15.55 -3.97
C PRO A 50 8.32 15.70 -4.14
N TRP A 51 9.05 14.58 -4.18
CA TRP A 51 10.49 14.59 -4.45
C TRP A 51 10.81 15.11 -5.85
N ARG A 52 10.08 14.70 -6.90
CA ARG A 52 10.40 15.10 -8.28
C ARG A 52 10.31 16.62 -8.46
N GLY A 53 9.27 17.25 -7.93
CA GLY A 53 9.14 18.71 -7.93
C GLY A 53 10.22 19.40 -7.10
N LEU A 54 10.59 18.81 -5.95
CA LEU A 54 11.65 19.31 -5.09
C LEU A 54 13.03 19.21 -5.78
N PHE A 55 13.36 18.06 -6.37
CA PHE A 55 14.61 17.75 -7.08
C PHE A 55 14.83 18.66 -8.29
N GLN A 56 13.77 18.95 -9.05
CA GLN A 56 13.84 19.88 -10.18
C GLN A 56 14.06 21.32 -9.71
N ARG A 57 13.28 21.80 -8.73
CA ARG A 57 13.39 23.18 -8.22
C ARG A 57 14.70 23.48 -7.50
N SER A 58 15.25 22.50 -6.79
CA SER A 58 16.55 22.60 -6.11
C SER A 58 17.74 22.38 -7.04
N ASN A 59 17.51 22.03 -8.31
CA ASN A 59 18.59 21.66 -9.23
C ASN A 59 19.52 20.59 -8.62
N SER A 60 18.93 19.59 -7.94
CA SER A 60 19.65 18.56 -7.17
C SER A 60 20.67 17.75 -7.98
N ALA A 61 21.64 17.18 -7.27
CA ALA A 61 22.62 16.27 -7.87
C ALA A 61 22.03 14.86 -8.02
N HIS A 62 22.47 14.11 -9.03
CA HIS A 62 21.99 12.75 -9.28
C HIS A 62 22.78 11.69 -8.51
N ILE A 63 24.04 11.98 -8.21
CA ILE A 63 24.96 11.10 -7.49
C ILE A 63 25.61 11.92 -6.40
N TRP A 64 25.67 11.40 -5.19
CA TRP A 64 26.43 11.96 -4.08
C TRP A 64 27.53 10.98 -3.69
N ILE A 65 28.77 11.44 -3.72
CA ILE A 65 29.94 10.65 -3.35
C ILE A 65 30.46 11.18 -2.03
N HIS A 66 30.47 10.32 -1.01
CA HIS A 66 31.05 10.55 0.30
C HIS A 66 32.45 9.94 0.30
N SER A 67 33.44 10.76 0.61
CA SER A 67 34.85 10.42 0.50
C SER A 67 35.63 10.90 1.71
N LYS A 68 36.70 10.19 2.06
CA LYS A 68 37.52 10.54 3.23
C LYS A 68 38.29 11.85 3.00
N ASP A 69 38.85 11.99 1.80
CA ASP A 69 39.68 13.13 1.41
C ASP A 69 38.98 13.95 0.32
N VAL A 70 39.44 15.19 0.11
CA VAL A 70 38.91 16.05 -0.96
C VAL A 70 39.21 15.42 -2.32
N PRO A 71 38.20 15.07 -3.12
CA PRO A 71 38.42 14.40 -4.40
C PRO A 71 38.95 15.36 -5.46
N ASP A 72 39.60 14.81 -6.50
CA ASP A 72 39.95 15.58 -7.70
C ASP A 72 38.68 15.88 -8.52
N VAL A 73 38.09 17.04 -8.24
CA VAL A 73 36.90 17.57 -8.91
C VAL A 73 37.10 17.71 -10.42
N SER A 74 38.34 17.98 -10.87
CA SER A 74 38.63 18.18 -12.29
C SER A 74 38.50 16.86 -13.06
N ALA A 75 38.99 15.77 -12.48
CA ALA A 75 38.83 14.43 -13.02
C ALA A 75 37.35 14.00 -13.05
N LEU A 76 36.57 14.33 -12.00
CA LEU A 76 35.13 14.05 -11.96
C LEU A 76 34.35 14.86 -13.02
N ARG A 77 34.74 16.11 -13.28
CA ARG A 77 34.09 16.97 -14.29
C ARG A 77 34.35 16.48 -15.72
N GLN A 78 35.47 15.79 -15.96
CA GLN A 78 35.79 15.21 -17.27
C GLN A 78 35.02 13.91 -17.56
N LEU A 79 34.30 13.34 -16.58
CA LEU A 79 33.50 12.14 -16.80
C LEU A 79 32.36 12.41 -17.79
N LYS A 80 32.35 11.66 -18.89
CA LYS A 80 31.29 11.75 -19.91
C LYS A 80 29.92 11.52 -19.27
N GLY A 81 29.06 12.53 -19.33
CA GLY A 81 27.70 12.53 -18.79
C GLY A 81 27.50 13.48 -17.61
N VAL A 82 28.58 13.92 -16.94
CA VAL A 82 28.53 14.93 -15.87
C VAL A 82 28.42 16.33 -16.51
N THR A 83 27.36 17.07 -16.15
CA THR A 83 27.15 18.45 -16.62
C THR A 83 27.69 19.47 -15.63
N ASP A 84 27.57 19.19 -14.33
CA ASP A 84 27.95 20.12 -13.28
C ASP A 84 28.20 19.37 -11.96
N ILE A 85 28.87 20.04 -11.03
CA ILE A 85 29.30 19.47 -9.74
C ILE A 85 28.89 20.39 -8.59
N ALA A 86 28.33 19.79 -7.54
CA ALA A 86 28.10 20.43 -6.25
C ALA A 86 29.23 20.04 -5.28
N GLY A 87 29.76 21.01 -4.55
CA GLY A 87 30.87 20.79 -3.62
C GLY A 87 32.24 20.82 -4.32
N PRO A 88 33.28 20.24 -3.70
CA PRO A 88 33.25 19.38 -2.52
C PRO A 88 32.86 20.15 -1.25
N TYR A 89 31.95 19.58 -0.46
CA TYR A 89 31.54 20.13 0.84
C TYR A 89 32.10 19.26 1.96
N ARG A 90 32.63 19.88 3.01
CA ARG A 90 32.92 19.15 4.25
C ARG A 90 31.62 18.83 4.98
N SER A 91 31.53 17.64 5.54
CA SER A 91 30.38 17.15 6.27
C SER A 91 30.89 16.47 7.53
N ALA A 92 30.43 16.92 8.69
CA ALA A 92 30.77 16.34 9.98
C ALA A 92 29.52 15.81 10.68
N PRO A 93 29.50 14.56 11.14
CA PRO A 93 28.44 14.09 12.01
C PRO A 93 28.57 14.73 13.38
N ALA A 94 27.44 15.06 13.99
CA ALA A 94 27.34 15.61 15.32
C ALA A 94 26.05 15.12 15.99
N THR A 95 25.87 15.44 17.27
CA THR A 95 24.68 15.06 18.03
C THR A 95 23.94 16.30 18.51
N LEU A 96 22.73 16.51 18.02
CA LEU A 96 21.85 17.55 18.51
C LEU A 96 21.21 17.13 19.83
N VAL A 97 21.24 18.00 20.83
CA VAL A 97 20.58 17.81 22.13
C VAL A 97 19.39 18.77 22.21
N ALA A 98 18.18 18.22 22.20
CA ALA A 98 16.94 19.00 22.32
C ALA A 98 15.90 18.27 23.18
N HIS A 99 15.31 18.98 24.14
CA HIS A 99 14.26 18.44 25.03
C HIS A 99 14.67 17.12 25.73
N GLY A 100 15.95 16.98 26.12
CA GLY A 100 16.49 15.75 26.73
C GLY A 100 16.70 14.58 25.76
N ARG A 101 16.50 14.78 24.46
CA ARG A 101 16.76 13.80 23.39
C ARG A 101 18.07 14.14 22.68
N ARG A 102 18.92 13.13 22.49
CA ARG A 102 20.11 13.19 21.65
C ARG A 102 19.78 12.60 20.28
N VAL A 103 19.97 13.38 19.23
CA VAL A 103 19.55 13.03 17.86
C VAL A 103 20.72 13.27 16.91
N PRO A 104 21.10 12.29 16.08
CA PRO A 104 22.21 12.47 15.15
C PRO A 104 21.87 13.51 14.08
N ILE A 105 22.80 14.42 13.84
CA ILE A 105 22.71 15.47 12.83
C ILE A 105 24.01 15.53 12.05
N THR A 106 23.94 15.75 10.75
CA THR A 106 25.08 16.05 9.89
C THR A 106 25.14 17.56 9.69
N LEU A 107 26.29 18.15 10.04
CA LEU A 107 26.60 19.54 9.74
C LEU A 107 27.38 19.57 8.42
N GLN A 108 26.72 20.07 7.37
CA GLN A 108 27.32 20.19 6.05
C GLN A 108 27.76 21.65 5.81
N GLU A 109 29.03 21.83 5.48
CA GLU A 109 29.58 23.10 5.05
C GLU A 109 28.89 23.57 3.77
N THR A 110 28.45 24.81 3.73
CA THR A 110 27.94 25.44 2.51
C THR A 110 28.28 26.93 2.49
N PRO A 111 28.62 27.49 1.32
CA PRO A 111 28.87 28.92 1.20
C PRO A 111 27.66 29.78 1.57
N ALA A 112 27.92 31.04 1.95
CA ALA A 112 26.87 32.04 2.17
C ALA A 112 26.09 32.37 0.88
N ALA A 113 26.71 32.19 -0.29
CA ALA A 113 26.00 32.23 -1.57
C ALA A 113 25.33 30.88 -1.84
N PHE A 114 24.12 30.91 -2.40
CA PHE A 114 23.44 29.67 -2.81
C PHE A 114 24.25 28.92 -3.89
N PRO A 115 24.42 27.60 -3.75
CA PRO A 115 25.08 26.82 -4.80
C PRO A 115 24.20 26.72 -6.05
N ALA A 116 24.82 26.54 -7.22
CA ALA A 116 24.13 26.43 -8.50
C ALA A 116 23.44 25.06 -8.67
N VAL A 117 24.07 23.99 -8.16
CA VAL A 117 23.57 22.62 -8.11
C VAL A 117 23.30 22.25 -6.66
N ALA A 118 22.30 21.39 -6.40
CA ALA A 118 21.91 21.01 -5.03
C ALA A 118 21.57 22.23 -4.17
N ARG A 119 20.80 23.16 -4.74
CA ARG A 119 20.39 24.41 -4.11
C ARG A 119 19.31 24.16 -3.06
N PRO A 120 19.59 24.40 -1.77
CA PRO A 120 18.57 24.29 -0.73
C PRO A 120 17.48 25.34 -0.95
N LEU A 121 16.22 24.92 -0.83
CA LEU A 121 15.05 25.79 -1.03
C LEU A 121 14.59 26.34 0.31
N LEU A 122 15.03 27.57 0.62
CA LEU A 122 14.64 28.26 1.84
C LEU A 122 13.11 28.50 1.87
N ARG A 123 12.47 28.09 2.96
CA ARG A 123 11.02 28.27 3.19
C ARG A 123 10.72 29.30 4.27
N GLU A 124 11.51 29.30 5.33
CA GLU A 124 11.30 30.13 6.51
C GLU A 124 12.65 30.68 7.00
N GLY A 125 12.66 31.89 7.57
CA GLY A 125 13.88 32.52 8.09
C GLY A 125 14.82 33.05 7.00
N ARG A 126 16.13 33.03 7.27
CA ARG A 126 17.19 33.55 6.40
C ARG A 126 18.24 32.48 6.09
N TRP A 127 18.91 32.63 4.95
CA TRP A 127 20.09 31.81 4.63
C TRP A 127 21.30 32.19 5.50
N LEU A 128 22.39 31.45 5.35
CA LEU A 128 23.65 31.66 6.07
C LEU A 128 24.25 33.04 5.76
N ASP A 129 24.76 33.71 6.79
CA ASP A 129 25.43 35.02 6.71
C ASP A 129 26.74 34.97 7.48
N VAL A 130 27.84 35.41 6.86
CA VAL A 130 29.19 35.42 7.43
C VAL A 130 29.27 36.28 8.71
N ARG A 131 28.37 37.26 8.87
CA ARG A 131 28.27 38.09 10.08
C ARG A 131 27.69 37.33 11.28
N THR A 132 27.03 36.20 11.06
CA THR A 132 26.43 35.37 12.11
C THR A 132 26.89 33.92 11.97
N PRO A 133 28.15 33.61 12.31
CA PRO A 133 28.73 32.29 12.09
C PRO A 133 28.07 31.18 12.92
N ASN A 134 27.40 31.49 14.04
CA ASN A 134 26.70 30.47 14.84
C ASN A 134 25.28 30.17 14.32
N ALA A 135 24.85 30.85 13.26
CA ALA A 135 23.53 30.67 12.68
C ALA A 135 23.58 29.56 11.62
N VAL A 136 22.68 28.59 11.72
CA VAL A 136 22.65 27.40 10.86
C VAL A 136 21.27 27.21 10.24
N VAL A 137 21.23 26.77 8.99
CA VAL A 137 19.96 26.49 8.30
C VAL A 137 19.67 25.01 8.47
N VAL A 138 18.50 24.67 8.99
CA VAL A 138 18.14 23.29 9.30
C VAL A 138 17.21 22.75 8.23
N GLU A 139 17.37 21.48 7.86
CA GLU A 139 16.43 20.81 6.97
C GLU A 139 15.02 20.79 7.61
N ARG A 140 14.01 21.12 6.81
CA ARG A 140 12.66 21.42 7.30
C ARG A 140 11.97 20.22 7.96
N SER A 141 12.07 19.01 7.40
CA SER A 141 11.47 17.82 7.99
C SER A 141 12.11 17.49 9.35
N PHE A 142 13.43 17.63 9.45
CA PHE A 142 14.17 17.47 10.71
C PHE A 142 13.77 18.51 11.75
N ALA A 143 13.69 19.79 11.35
CA ALA A 143 13.25 20.86 12.22
C ALA A 143 11.82 20.65 12.74
N ARG A 144 10.89 20.24 11.87
CA ARG A 144 9.50 19.96 12.25
C ARG A 144 9.40 18.82 13.25
N ALA A 145 10.15 17.74 13.05
CA ALA A 145 10.16 16.59 13.96
C ALA A 145 10.70 16.92 15.36
N LEU A 146 11.60 17.91 15.45
CA LEU A 146 12.18 18.38 16.71
C LEU A 146 11.53 19.65 17.28
N GLY A 147 10.53 20.21 16.58
CA GLY A 147 9.88 21.46 16.97
C GLY A 147 10.77 22.71 16.85
N LEU A 148 11.84 22.66 16.06
CA LEU A 148 12.77 23.77 15.86
C LEU A 148 12.15 24.83 14.95
N ARG A 149 12.29 26.10 15.32
CA ARG A 149 11.82 27.26 14.54
C ARG A 149 12.98 28.22 14.27
N PRO A 150 12.91 29.05 13.23
CA PRO A 150 13.88 30.14 13.05
C PRO A 150 13.99 31.01 14.32
N GLY A 151 15.22 31.27 14.76
CA GLY A 151 15.54 31.97 16.00
C GLY A 151 15.70 31.07 17.23
N SER A 152 15.27 29.81 17.18
CA SER A 152 15.45 28.87 18.30
C SER A 152 16.94 28.53 18.48
N PRO A 153 17.49 28.64 19.70
CA PRO A 153 18.79 28.07 20.00
C PRO A 153 18.67 26.54 20.13
N PHE A 154 19.73 25.83 19.76
CA PHE A 154 19.88 24.42 20.04
C PHE A 154 21.34 24.07 20.25
N THR A 155 21.56 22.96 20.94
CA THR A 155 22.89 22.54 21.35
C THR A 155 23.34 21.36 20.51
N VAL A 156 24.57 21.40 20.03
CA VAL A 156 25.19 20.32 19.25
C VAL A 156 26.47 19.89 19.93
N THR A 157 26.65 18.59 20.08
CA THR A 157 27.87 17.96 20.58
C THR A 157 28.64 17.36 19.41
N GLY A 158 29.88 17.81 19.19
CA GLY A 158 30.80 17.27 18.18
C GLY A 158 31.31 15.87 18.54
N LEU A 159 32.08 15.24 17.64
CA LEU A 159 32.62 13.89 17.91
C LEU A 159 33.67 13.87 19.02
N ASN A 160 34.30 15.02 19.26
CA ASN A 160 35.25 15.22 20.36
C ASN A 160 34.56 15.37 21.74
N GLY A 161 33.22 15.32 21.81
CA GLY A 161 32.44 15.53 23.04
C GLY A 161 32.23 17.01 23.41
N ALA A 162 32.83 17.94 22.67
CA ALA A 162 32.66 19.37 22.90
C ALA A 162 31.25 19.80 22.49
N THR A 163 30.66 20.68 23.29
CA THR A 163 29.26 21.11 23.12
C THR A 163 29.21 22.57 22.70
N HIS A 164 28.43 22.86 21.67
CA HIS A 164 28.32 24.17 21.03
C HIS A 164 26.85 24.59 20.90
N ASN A 165 26.57 25.85 21.21
CA ASN A 165 25.23 26.43 21.01
C ASN A 165 25.15 27.09 19.64
N LEU A 166 24.20 26.62 18.84
CA LEU A 166 23.88 27.13 17.51
C LEU A 166 22.47 27.71 17.49
N THR A 167 22.19 28.57 16.51
CA THR A 167 20.86 29.17 16.37
C THR A 167 20.29 28.85 14.99
N VAL A 168 19.02 28.43 14.92
CA VAL A 168 18.34 28.20 13.64
C VAL A 168 18.18 29.53 12.90
N ALA A 169 18.90 29.72 11.80
CA ALA A 169 18.79 30.89 10.94
C ALA A 169 17.52 30.84 10.07
N GLY A 170 17.19 29.64 9.59
CA GLY A 170 16.08 29.38 8.68
C GLY A 170 15.88 27.89 8.48
N LEU A 171 14.80 27.56 7.76
CA LEU A 171 14.42 26.19 7.40
C LEU A 171 14.43 26.06 5.88
N ALA A 172 15.12 25.05 5.37
CA ALA A 172 15.21 24.77 3.93
C ALA A 172 14.85 23.32 3.60
N GLU A 173 14.33 23.11 2.40
CA GLU A 173 14.06 21.78 1.84
C GLU A 173 15.16 21.42 0.82
N SER A 174 15.56 20.16 0.77
CA SER A 174 16.51 19.65 -0.23
C SER A 174 16.00 18.35 -0.86
N GLY A 175 16.20 18.19 -2.16
CA GLY A 175 15.91 16.95 -2.89
C GLY A 175 17.08 15.96 -2.89
N ASP A 176 18.16 16.28 -2.17
CA ASP A 176 19.43 15.56 -2.18
C ASP A 176 19.52 14.46 -1.11
N GLN A 177 18.60 14.45 -0.15
CA GLN A 177 18.47 13.42 0.88
C GLN A 177 16.99 13.15 1.21
N GLY A 178 16.73 12.04 1.90
CA GLY A 178 15.38 11.72 2.37
C GLY A 178 14.86 12.64 3.48
N PHE A 179 13.56 12.57 3.77
CA PHE A 179 12.96 13.31 4.88
C PHE A 179 13.21 12.60 6.21
N TYR A 180 13.36 13.37 7.28
CA TYR A 180 13.44 12.85 8.64
C TYR A 180 12.03 12.60 9.19
N PRO A 181 11.79 11.52 9.96
CA PRO A 181 12.75 10.56 10.52
C PRO A 181 13.07 9.35 9.63
N GLU A 182 12.56 9.28 8.39
CA GLU A 182 12.81 8.17 7.46
C GLU A 182 14.29 8.09 7.08
N TRP A 183 14.94 9.24 6.94
CA TRP A 183 16.36 9.39 6.67
C TRP A 183 17.08 9.93 7.90
N THR A 184 18.11 9.22 8.35
CA THR A 184 18.97 9.64 9.44
C THR A 184 20.44 9.49 9.03
N PRO A 185 21.35 10.38 9.48
CA PRO A 185 21.15 11.54 10.36
C PRO A 185 20.31 12.68 9.73
N GLY A 186 19.82 13.61 10.56
CA GLY A 186 19.23 14.87 10.07
C GLY A 186 20.28 15.78 9.41
N LEU A 187 19.87 16.81 8.66
CA LEU A 187 20.80 17.71 7.97
C LEU A 187 20.67 19.16 8.46
N ALA A 188 21.82 19.80 8.67
CA ALA A 188 21.91 21.25 8.78
C ALA A 188 23.08 21.79 7.96
N TRP A 189 22.83 22.90 7.28
CA TRP A 189 23.85 23.64 6.55
C TRP A 189 24.48 24.69 7.47
N THR A 190 25.81 24.74 7.47
CA THR A 190 26.60 25.67 8.29
C THR A 190 27.70 26.33 7.48
N LEU A 191 28.27 27.43 7.99
CA LEU A 191 29.47 28.00 7.40
C LEU A 191 30.70 27.17 7.81
N ALA A 192 31.77 27.26 7.01
CA ALA A 192 33.05 26.62 7.27
C ALA A 192 33.61 26.98 8.66
N GLN A 193 33.44 28.25 9.07
CA GLN A 193 33.85 28.76 10.38
C GLN A 193 33.16 28.01 11.52
N THR A 194 31.84 27.80 11.42
CA THR A 194 31.06 27.05 12.39
C THR A 194 31.53 25.60 12.48
N LEU A 195 31.72 24.97 11.32
CA LEU A 195 32.11 23.57 11.24
C LEU A 195 33.50 23.35 11.85
N ASN A 196 34.45 24.25 11.61
CA ASN A 196 35.79 24.19 12.20
C ASN A 196 35.79 24.34 13.72
N VAL A 197 34.81 25.05 14.28
CA VAL A 197 34.66 25.19 15.74
C VAL A 197 34.04 23.95 16.35
N VAL A 198 33.00 23.39 15.71
CA VAL A 198 32.29 22.20 16.20
C VAL A 198 33.11 20.93 16.04
N GLU A 199 33.79 20.76 14.89
CA GLU A 199 34.63 19.60 14.59
C GLU A 199 36.00 20.05 14.01
N PRO A 200 36.97 20.35 14.89
CA PRO A 200 38.29 20.83 14.47
C PRO A 200 39.18 19.73 13.88
N ALA A 201 38.85 18.44 14.06
CA ALA A 201 39.66 17.33 13.58
C ALA A 201 39.31 16.93 12.12
N PRO A 202 40.19 17.19 11.14
CA PRO A 202 39.88 16.95 9.72
C PRO A 202 39.68 15.47 9.39
N GLY A 203 40.40 14.57 10.07
CA GLY A 203 40.37 13.13 9.80
C GLY A 203 39.07 12.41 10.16
N ARG A 204 38.11 13.11 10.78
CA ARG A 204 36.76 12.61 11.11
C ARG A 204 35.65 13.34 10.35
N THR A 205 36.03 14.30 9.49
CA THR A 205 35.11 14.99 8.57
C THR A 205 35.15 14.26 7.23
N GLU A 206 34.00 13.94 6.65
CA GLU A 206 33.94 13.43 5.28
C GLU A 206 33.80 14.59 4.28
N THR A 207 34.17 14.33 3.03
CA THR A 207 33.94 15.22 1.90
C THR A 207 32.83 14.67 1.02
N VAL A 208 31.83 15.50 0.76
CA VAL A 208 30.61 15.16 0.03
C VAL A 208 30.59 15.93 -1.29
N THR A 209 30.56 15.19 -2.40
CA THR A 209 30.59 15.76 -3.76
C THR A 209 29.39 15.27 -4.56
N GLY A 210 28.58 16.21 -5.05
CA GLY A 210 27.39 15.92 -5.85
C GLY A 210 27.69 16.01 -7.35
N LEU A 211 27.33 15.00 -8.14
CA LEU A 211 27.44 15.02 -9.59
C LEU A 211 26.05 15.19 -10.22
N ARG A 212 25.91 16.21 -11.07
CA ARG A 212 24.71 16.38 -11.89
C ARG A 212 24.95 15.81 -13.29
N LEU A 213 23.97 15.07 -13.80
CA LEU A 213 24.05 14.35 -15.06
C LEU A 213 23.16 15.00 -16.11
N ALA A 214 23.57 14.91 -17.38
CA ALA A 214 22.74 15.27 -18.53
C ALA A 214 21.57 14.29 -18.72
N ASP A 215 21.85 13.00 -18.51
CA ASP A 215 20.88 11.92 -18.62
C ASP A 215 20.86 11.08 -17.33
N PRO A 216 19.77 11.13 -16.54
CA PRO A 216 19.61 10.32 -15.33
C PRO A 216 19.68 8.80 -15.58
N ALA A 217 19.49 8.31 -16.80
CA ALA A 217 19.63 6.89 -17.11
C ALA A 217 21.09 6.40 -17.05
N THR A 218 22.06 7.32 -17.14
CA THR A 218 23.49 6.99 -17.11
C THR A 218 24.09 6.93 -15.71
N THR A 219 23.27 7.08 -14.65
CA THR A 219 23.72 7.10 -13.25
C THR A 219 24.68 5.97 -12.92
N ASP A 220 24.31 4.73 -13.20
CA ASP A 220 25.12 3.55 -12.84
C ASP A 220 26.50 3.57 -13.51
N LEU A 221 26.54 3.86 -14.82
CA LEU A 221 27.80 3.98 -15.56
C LEU A 221 28.72 5.09 -15.04
N VAL A 222 28.13 6.23 -14.63
CA VAL A 222 28.91 7.34 -14.09
C VAL A 222 29.42 7.04 -12.69
N VAL A 223 28.63 6.35 -11.85
CA VAL A 223 29.09 5.88 -10.53
C VAL A 223 30.29 4.96 -10.68
N GLN A 224 30.24 3.94 -11.55
CA GLN A 224 31.36 3.01 -11.75
C GLN A 224 32.64 3.75 -12.15
N ARG A 225 32.53 4.72 -13.07
CA ARG A 225 33.67 5.53 -13.51
C ARG A 225 34.19 6.43 -12.39
N ALA A 226 33.33 7.07 -11.62
CA ALA A 226 33.72 7.94 -10.52
C ALA A 226 34.44 7.15 -9.42
N VAL A 227 33.88 6.00 -9.01
CA VAL A 227 34.50 5.09 -8.03
C VAL A 227 35.85 4.59 -8.52
N PHE A 228 35.96 4.21 -9.80
CA PHE A 228 37.22 3.78 -10.40
C PHE A 228 38.28 4.89 -10.43
N THR A 229 37.90 6.12 -10.78
CA THR A 229 38.80 7.29 -10.79
C THR A 229 39.30 7.60 -9.37
N MET A 230 38.45 7.44 -8.35
CA MET A 230 38.75 7.81 -6.97
C MET A 230 39.48 6.72 -6.14
N ARG A 231 39.81 5.56 -6.74
CA ARG A 231 40.73 4.51 -6.23
C ARG A 231 40.83 4.40 -4.69
N ASN A 232 39.73 4.01 -4.04
CA ASN A 232 39.57 3.78 -2.58
C ASN A 232 39.30 5.01 -1.69
N GLN A 233 39.13 6.21 -2.24
CA GLN A 233 38.72 7.39 -1.47
C GLN A 233 37.22 7.39 -1.15
N VAL A 234 36.42 6.62 -1.90
CA VAL A 234 34.95 6.55 -1.76
C VAL A 234 34.59 5.69 -0.55
N GLN A 235 33.86 6.29 0.38
CA GLN A 235 33.27 5.62 1.55
C GLN A 235 31.84 5.18 1.27
N ARG A 236 31.02 6.08 0.70
CA ARG A 236 29.63 5.79 0.32
C ARG A 236 29.26 6.52 -0.96
N VAL A 237 28.36 5.92 -1.74
CA VAL A 237 27.69 6.57 -2.86
C VAL A 237 26.20 6.52 -2.61
N THR A 238 25.53 7.66 -2.70
CA THR A 238 24.06 7.73 -2.68
C THR A 238 23.55 8.21 -4.02
N THR A 239 22.57 7.50 -4.57
CA THR A 239 21.97 7.84 -5.87
C THR A 239 20.62 8.53 -5.70
N TRP A 240 20.23 9.34 -6.69
CA TRP A 240 18.90 9.95 -6.72
C TRP A 240 17.76 8.92 -6.67
N ARG A 241 18.02 7.70 -7.17
CA ARG A 241 17.05 6.59 -7.12
C ARG A 241 16.83 6.10 -5.69
N GLU A 242 17.89 6.02 -4.89
CA GLU A 242 17.80 5.66 -3.47
C GLU A 242 17.11 6.76 -2.67
N VAL A 243 17.49 8.03 -2.89
CA VAL A 243 16.82 9.17 -2.22
C VAL A 243 15.35 9.20 -2.58
N ARG A 244 15.02 9.05 -3.88
CA ARG A 244 13.64 8.89 -4.34
C ARG A 244 12.95 7.73 -3.65
N ALA A 245 13.53 6.53 -3.64
CA ALA A 245 12.93 5.34 -3.02
C ALA A 245 12.70 5.52 -1.51
N SER A 246 13.55 6.29 -0.82
CA SER A 246 13.36 6.61 0.61
C SER A 246 12.24 7.63 0.86
N MET A 247 11.95 8.51 -0.10
CA MET A 247 10.98 9.62 0.03
C MET A 247 9.61 9.29 -0.57
N GLU A 248 9.62 8.50 -1.64
CA GLU A 248 8.47 7.76 -2.14
C GLU A 248 8.25 6.67 -1.09
N LEU A 249 7.52 6.97 0.00
CA LEU A 249 7.07 5.99 0.99
C LEU A 249 6.74 4.72 0.20
N ASP A 250 7.61 3.70 0.20
CA ASP A 250 7.58 2.67 -0.84
C ASP A 250 6.43 1.70 -0.51
N ASN A 251 5.23 2.22 -0.73
CA ASN A 251 3.95 1.61 -0.48
C ASN A 251 3.44 1.11 -1.84
N ARG A 252 4.34 0.55 -2.66
CA ARG A 252 3.98 -0.22 -3.86
C ARG A 252 2.94 -1.27 -3.50
N LEU A 253 3.05 -1.87 -2.32
CA LEU A 253 2.01 -2.66 -1.67
C LEU A 253 0.66 -1.97 -1.69
N LEU A 254 0.58 -0.80 -1.05
CA LEU A 254 -0.65 -0.03 -0.95
C LEU A 254 -1.20 0.34 -2.33
N GLY A 255 -0.32 0.78 -3.23
CA GLY A 255 -0.66 1.15 -4.59
C GLY A 255 -1.20 -0.01 -5.43
N LEU A 256 -0.53 -1.17 -5.40
CA LEU A 256 -0.95 -2.40 -6.07
C LEU A 256 -2.23 -2.96 -5.46
N LEU A 257 -2.35 -2.98 -4.14
CA LEU A 257 -3.58 -3.38 -3.45
C LEU A 257 -4.73 -2.46 -3.87
N LEU A 258 -4.54 -1.14 -3.82
CA LEU A 258 -5.54 -0.17 -4.23
C LEU A 258 -5.93 -0.33 -5.71
N ALA A 259 -4.96 -0.55 -6.60
CA ALA A 259 -5.22 -0.81 -8.02
C ALA A 259 -6.01 -2.11 -8.22
N LEU A 260 -5.62 -3.20 -7.54
CA LEU A 260 -6.29 -4.49 -7.59
C LEU A 260 -7.73 -4.42 -7.07
N PHE A 261 -7.93 -3.76 -5.93
CA PHE A 261 -9.26 -3.50 -5.35
C PHE A 261 -10.11 -2.62 -6.26
N GLY A 262 -9.52 -1.59 -6.86
CA GLY A 262 -10.18 -0.71 -7.82
C GLY A 262 -10.65 -1.46 -9.06
N VAL A 263 -9.78 -2.28 -9.67
CA VAL A 263 -10.12 -3.12 -10.83
C VAL A 263 -11.19 -4.15 -10.48
N ALA A 264 -11.07 -4.86 -9.36
CA ALA A 264 -12.08 -5.83 -8.95
C ALA A 264 -13.42 -5.17 -8.60
N GLY A 265 -13.40 -4.00 -7.96
CA GLY A 265 -14.58 -3.17 -7.72
C GLY A 265 -15.25 -2.76 -9.03
N LEU A 266 -14.47 -2.31 -10.02
CA LEU A 266 -14.96 -1.94 -11.34
C LEU A 266 -15.63 -3.12 -12.06
N VAL A 267 -14.99 -4.30 -12.05
CA VAL A 267 -15.57 -5.53 -12.63
C VAL A 267 -16.86 -5.92 -11.89
N ALA A 268 -16.87 -5.88 -10.56
CA ALA A 268 -18.05 -6.21 -9.77
C ALA A 268 -19.21 -5.23 -10.02
N ALA A 269 -18.96 -3.93 -10.14
CA ALA A 269 -19.98 -2.96 -10.51
C ALA A 269 -20.45 -3.12 -11.96
N ALA A 270 -19.56 -3.44 -12.90
CA ALA A 270 -19.95 -3.74 -14.28
C ALA A 270 -20.90 -4.94 -14.31
N LEU A 271 -20.62 -5.99 -13.54
CA LEU A 271 -21.51 -7.15 -13.38
C LEU A 271 -22.84 -6.77 -12.72
N ALA A 272 -22.82 -5.94 -11.69
CA ALA A 272 -24.04 -5.46 -11.04
C ALA A 272 -24.91 -4.62 -11.99
N LEU A 273 -24.30 -3.72 -12.76
CA LEU A 273 -24.95 -2.92 -13.81
C LEU A 273 -25.48 -3.80 -14.94
N ALA A 274 -24.71 -4.79 -15.39
CA ALA A 274 -25.14 -5.73 -16.41
C ALA A 274 -26.33 -6.58 -15.93
N ASN A 275 -26.32 -6.99 -14.66
CA ASN A 275 -27.44 -7.70 -14.04
C ASN A 275 -28.67 -6.79 -13.92
N ALA A 276 -28.48 -5.51 -13.56
CA ALA A 276 -29.55 -4.52 -13.51
C ALA A 276 -30.16 -4.27 -14.90
N ALA A 277 -29.33 -3.89 -15.88
CA ALA A 277 -29.75 -3.58 -17.24
C ALA A 277 -30.32 -4.80 -17.98
N GLY A 278 -29.65 -5.95 -17.88
CA GLY A 278 -30.13 -7.21 -18.45
C GLY A 278 -31.43 -7.69 -17.81
N GLY A 279 -31.53 -7.50 -16.49
CA GLY A 279 -32.78 -7.72 -15.80
C GLY A 279 -33.90 -6.81 -16.27
N ARG A 280 -33.61 -5.53 -16.55
CA ARG A 280 -34.62 -4.61 -17.09
C ARG A 280 -35.11 -4.98 -18.46
N VAL A 281 -34.21 -5.42 -19.34
CA VAL A 281 -34.59 -5.95 -20.65
C VAL A 281 -35.59 -7.10 -20.52
N LEU A 282 -35.35 -8.02 -19.57
CA LEU A 282 -36.30 -9.10 -19.26
C LEU A 282 -37.61 -8.57 -18.65
N MET A 283 -37.51 -7.65 -17.69
CA MET A 283 -38.66 -7.10 -16.96
C MET A 283 -39.59 -6.26 -17.84
N GLN A 284 -39.08 -5.66 -18.91
CA GLN A 284 -39.83 -4.80 -19.83
C GLN A 284 -40.06 -5.45 -21.18
N LEU A 285 -39.92 -6.78 -21.34
CA LEU A 285 -40.18 -7.42 -22.64
C LEU A 285 -41.56 -7.07 -23.19
N ARG A 286 -42.59 -6.99 -22.34
CA ARG A 286 -43.94 -6.55 -22.71
C ARG A 286 -43.98 -5.07 -23.10
N ASP A 287 -43.35 -4.20 -22.32
CA ASP A 287 -43.31 -2.75 -22.60
C ASP A 287 -42.46 -2.43 -23.85
N ILE A 288 -41.38 -3.16 -24.08
CA ILE A 288 -40.53 -3.08 -25.27
C ILE A 288 -41.30 -3.62 -26.48
N ALA A 289 -42.06 -4.71 -26.31
CA ALA A 289 -42.93 -5.24 -27.34
C ALA A 289 -44.05 -4.25 -27.71
N THR A 290 -44.69 -3.61 -26.73
CA THR A 290 -45.70 -2.57 -26.99
C THR A 290 -45.09 -1.33 -27.63
N LEU A 291 -43.93 -0.87 -27.17
CA LEU A 291 -43.20 0.23 -27.82
C LEU A 291 -42.84 -0.12 -29.28
N LYS A 292 -42.35 -1.33 -29.54
CA LYS A 292 -42.05 -1.81 -30.90
C LYS A 292 -43.31 -1.95 -31.75
N SER A 293 -44.45 -2.38 -31.19
CA SER A 293 -45.73 -2.44 -31.91
C SER A 293 -46.30 -1.05 -32.20
N LEU A 294 -45.97 -0.05 -31.38
CA LEU A 294 -46.28 1.37 -31.60
C LEU A 294 -45.32 2.05 -32.60
N GLY A 295 -44.37 1.30 -33.18
CA GLY A 295 -43.45 1.78 -34.22
C GLY A 295 -42.06 2.20 -33.74
N PHE A 296 -41.68 1.96 -32.48
CA PHE A 296 -40.32 2.22 -32.03
C PHE A 296 -39.32 1.22 -32.66
N THR A 297 -38.25 1.75 -33.23
CA THR A 297 -37.15 0.96 -33.80
C THR A 297 -36.26 0.34 -32.72
N ARG A 298 -35.53 -0.72 -33.08
CA ARG A 298 -34.55 -1.36 -32.19
C ARG A 298 -33.52 -0.34 -31.65
N GLY A 299 -33.08 0.59 -32.50
CA GLY A 299 -32.13 1.64 -32.12
C GLY A 299 -32.69 2.63 -31.09
N GLN A 300 -33.97 3.00 -31.18
CA GLN A 300 -34.61 3.90 -30.21
C GLN A 300 -34.72 3.25 -28.82
N VAL A 301 -35.07 1.96 -28.75
CA VAL A 301 -35.13 1.22 -27.47
C VAL A 301 -33.75 1.10 -26.83
N VAL A 302 -32.72 0.74 -27.62
CA VAL A 302 -31.34 0.68 -27.12
C VAL A 302 -30.88 2.05 -26.62
N ARG A 303 -31.12 3.12 -27.40
CA ARG A 303 -30.76 4.49 -27.03
C ARG A 303 -31.40 4.91 -25.71
N MET A 304 -32.69 4.61 -25.53
CA MET A 304 -33.44 4.95 -24.33
C MET A 304 -32.84 4.29 -23.07
N LEU A 305 -32.54 2.99 -23.14
CA LEU A 305 -31.93 2.23 -22.04
C LEU A 305 -30.51 2.73 -21.72
N VAL A 306 -29.73 3.03 -22.76
CA VAL A 306 -28.37 3.57 -22.62
C VAL A 306 -28.40 4.96 -21.98
N ILE A 307 -29.32 5.85 -22.37
CA ILE A 307 -29.46 7.17 -21.73
C ILE A 307 -29.84 7.01 -20.27
N GLU A 308 -30.82 6.16 -19.95
CA GLU A 308 -31.27 5.98 -18.58
C GLU A 308 -30.18 5.47 -17.63
N HIS A 309 -29.48 4.39 -17.98
CA HIS A 309 -28.49 3.78 -17.06
C HIS A 309 -27.12 4.42 -17.21
N GLY A 310 -26.79 4.91 -18.42
CA GLY A 310 -25.58 5.68 -18.67
C GLY A 310 -25.56 6.97 -17.87
N THR A 311 -26.69 7.69 -17.76
CA THR A 311 -26.76 8.91 -16.92
C THR A 311 -26.58 8.62 -15.44
N LEU A 312 -27.13 7.52 -14.91
CA LEU A 312 -26.87 7.10 -13.51
C LEU A 312 -25.39 6.75 -13.28
N GLY A 313 -24.77 6.02 -14.21
CA GLY A 313 -23.36 5.70 -14.11
C GLY A 313 -22.47 6.95 -14.18
N LEU A 314 -22.75 7.88 -15.11
CA LEU A 314 -22.03 9.16 -15.22
C LEU A 314 -22.21 10.04 -13.98
N LEU A 315 -23.41 10.07 -13.39
CA LEU A 315 -23.65 10.75 -12.11
C LEU A 315 -22.82 10.13 -10.98
N GLY A 316 -22.70 8.80 -10.96
CA GLY A 316 -21.81 8.10 -10.04
C GLY A 316 -20.35 8.52 -10.23
N ILE A 317 -19.87 8.58 -11.48
CA ILE A 317 -18.49 9.02 -11.80
C ILE A 317 -18.25 10.47 -11.33
N ALA A 318 -19.17 11.39 -11.62
CA ALA A 318 -19.07 12.77 -11.20
C ALA A 318 -19.08 12.92 -9.67
N ALA A 319 -19.98 12.21 -8.99
CA ALA A 319 -20.05 12.20 -7.53
C ALA A 319 -18.78 11.60 -6.90
N GLY A 320 -18.26 10.50 -7.46
CA GLY A 320 -17.04 9.87 -7.01
C GLY A 320 -15.81 10.78 -7.16
N ALA A 321 -15.68 11.46 -8.29
CA ALA A 321 -14.61 12.43 -8.51
C ALA A 321 -14.67 13.62 -7.53
N LEU A 322 -15.89 14.12 -7.25
CA LEU A 322 -16.09 15.20 -6.28
C LEU A 322 -15.75 14.75 -4.86
N VAL A 323 -16.22 13.57 -4.45
CA VAL A 323 -15.94 13.02 -3.11
C VAL A 323 -14.46 12.73 -2.95
N ALA A 324 -13.80 12.13 -3.94
CA ALA A 324 -12.35 11.93 -3.91
C ALA A 324 -11.60 13.25 -3.70
N ARG A 325 -11.95 14.29 -4.48
CA ARG A 325 -11.35 15.62 -4.34
C ARG A 325 -11.54 16.17 -2.93
N LEU A 326 -12.76 16.12 -2.39
CA LEU A 326 -13.06 16.59 -1.04
C LEU A 326 -12.25 15.83 0.03
N ILE A 327 -12.20 14.49 -0.06
CA ILE A 327 -11.42 13.65 0.85
C ILE A 327 -9.94 14.01 0.77
N THR A 328 -9.37 14.10 -0.44
CA THR A 328 -7.96 14.46 -0.61
C THR A 328 -7.62 15.85 -0.06
N THR A 329 -8.54 16.82 -0.20
CA THR A 329 -8.32 18.17 0.35
C THR A 329 -8.50 18.26 1.86
N TYR A 330 -9.42 17.49 2.44
CA TYR A 330 -9.77 17.58 3.86
C TYR A 330 -8.89 16.69 4.74
N ALA A 331 -8.60 15.46 4.28
CA ALA A 331 -7.84 14.49 5.06
C ALA A 331 -6.35 14.85 5.23
N MET A 332 -5.82 15.75 4.41
CA MET A 332 -4.36 15.95 4.25
C MET A 332 -3.93 17.41 4.39
N GLY A 333 -4.63 18.19 5.22
CA GLY A 333 -4.29 19.60 5.52
C GLY A 333 -2.79 19.83 5.82
N GLU A 334 -2.31 21.01 5.43
CA GLU A 334 -0.89 21.48 5.41
C GLU A 334 0.10 20.71 4.51
N SER A 335 -0.21 19.49 4.09
CA SER A 335 0.60 18.73 3.13
C SER A 335 0.16 19.08 1.71
N VAL A 336 1.07 19.62 0.89
CA VAL A 336 0.78 19.94 -0.53
C VAL A 336 0.74 18.64 -1.32
N VAL A 337 -0.39 17.95 -1.28
CA VAL A 337 -0.75 16.90 -2.22
C VAL A 337 -0.94 17.54 -3.59
N VAL A 338 -0.21 17.05 -4.59
CA VAL A 338 -0.32 17.55 -5.95
C VAL A 338 -1.57 16.91 -6.55
N PRO A 339 -2.52 17.68 -7.11
CA PRO A 339 -3.66 17.09 -7.79
C PRO A 339 -3.20 16.07 -8.82
N LEU A 340 -3.87 14.91 -8.85
CA LEU A 340 -3.71 13.85 -9.86
C LEU A 340 -3.48 14.47 -11.24
N SER A 341 -2.42 14.07 -11.95
CA SER A 341 -2.14 14.64 -13.25
C SER A 341 -3.25 14.31 -14.24
N ALA A 342 -3.39 15.14 -15.27
CA ALA A 342 -4.47 15.01 -16.24
C ALA A 342 -4.48 13.63 -16.94
N GLY A 343 -3.32 12.97 -17.06
CA GLY A 343 -3.16 11.66 -17.68
C GLY A 343 -3.92 10.54 -16.92
N PRO A 344 -3.48 10.14 -15.73
CA PRO A 344 -4.13 9.07 -14.97
C PRO A 344 -5.57 9.42 -14.58
N LEU A 345 -5.87 10.69 -14.28
CA LEU A 345 -7.24 11.12 -14.01
C LEU A 345 -8.15 10.89 -15.21
N SER A 346 -7.71 11.30 -16.41
CA SER A 346 -8.50 11.06 -17.63
C SER A 346 -8.60 9.57 -17.96
N ALA A 347 -7.54 8.77 -17.73
CA ALA A 347 -7.58 7.33 -17.89
C ALA A 347 -8.62 6.65 -16.98
N ILE A 348 -8.72 7.05 -15.71
CA ILE A 348 -9.72 6.54 -14.76
C ILE A 348 -11.13 6.94 -15.19
N LEU A 349 -11.34 8.22 -15.50
CA LEU A 349 -12.66 8.75 -15.86
C LEU A 349 -13.16 8.15 -17.19
N VAL A 350 -12.30 8.09 -18.20
CA VAL A 350 -12.61 7.50 -19.52
C VAL A 350 -12.76 5.99 -19.40
N GLY A 351 -11.84 5.30 -18.73
CA GLY A 351 -11.88 3.85 -18.55
C GLY A 351 -13.13 3.39 -17.79
N THR A 352 -13.50 4.10 -16.71
CA THR A 352 -14.73 3.82 -15.97
C THR A 352 -15.96 4.14 -16.80
N SER A 353 -15.98 5.26 -17.52
CA SER A 353 -17.09 5.63 -18.41
C SER A 353 -17.30 4.57 -19.51
N LEU A 354 -16.23 4.11 -20.15
CA LEU A 354 -16.28 3.06 -21.17
C LEU A 354 -16.78 1.74 -20.59
N THR A 355 -16.33 1.38 -19.38
CA THR A 355 -16.77 0.15 -18.71
C THR A 355 -18.25 0.20 -18.36
N VAL A 356 -18.73 1.33 -17.82
CA VAL A 356 -20.15 1.56 -17.52
C VAL A 356 -20.98 1.52 -18.80
N LEU A 357 -20.55 2.21 -19.85
CA LEU A 357 -21.26 2.22 -21.14
C LEU A 357 -21.32 0.83 -21.76
N ALA A 358 -20.22 0.07 -21.73
CA ALA A 358 -20.20 -1.32 -22.22
C ALA A 358 -21.12 -2.22 -21.41
N ALA A 359 -21.10 -2.10 -20.06
CA ALA A 359 -21.94 -2.88 -19.15
C ALA A 359 -23.44 -2.64 -19.37
N VAL A 360 -23.82 -1.43 -19.81
CA VAL A 360 -25.22 -1.07 -20.16
C VAL A 360 -25.56 -1.44 -21.60
N LEU A 361 -24.63 -1.20 -22.55
CA LEU A 361 -24.86 -1.39 -23.98
C LEU A 361 -25.03 -2.87 -24.33
N ILE A 362 -24.25 -3.77 -23.74
CA ILE A 362 -24.31 -5.21 -24.05
C ILE A 362 -25.71 -5.78 -23.75
N PRO A 363 -26.29 -5.60 -22.55
CA PRO A 363 -27.66 -6.03 -22.29
C PRO A 363 -28.69 -5.25 -23.09
N ALA A 364 -28.55 -3.92 -23.22
CA ALA A 364 -29.50 -3.10 -23.97
C ALA A 364 -29.59 -3.53 -25.44
N TRP A 365 -28.46 -3.80 -26.10
CA TRP A 365 -28.40 -4.28 -27.46
C TRP A 365 -29.05 -5.66 -27.61
N ARG A 366 -28.77 -6.59 -26.69
CA ARG A 366 -29.47 -7.89 -26.64
C ARG A 366 -30.98 -7.71 -26.49
N GLY A 367 -31.43 -6.76 -25.67
CA GLY A 367 -32.84 -6.40 -25.53
C GLY A 367 -33.44 -5.75 -26.76
N GLY A 368 -32.68 -4.93 -27.49
CA GLY A 368 -33.09 -4.38 -28.77
C GLY A 368 -33.40 -5.46 -29.81
N ARG A 369 -32.70 -6.60 -29.76
CA ARG A 369 -32.89 -7.73 -30.68
C ARG A 369 -34.08 -8.63 -30.36
N THR A 370 -34.79 -8.43 -29.25
CA THR A 370 -35.98 -9.23 -28.93
C THR A 370 -37.10 -8.97 -29.96
N PRO A 371 -37.78 -10.00 -30.45
CA PRO A 371 -38.86 -9.83 -31.43
C PRO A 371 -40.09 -9.11 -30.80
N PRO A 372 -40.87 -8.35 -31.58
CA PRO A 372 -42.05 -7.60 -31.10
C PRO A 372 -43.18 -8.49 -30.59
N ILE A 373 -43.26 -9.73 -31.08
CA ILE A 373 -44.21 -10.74 -30.63
C ILE A 373 -43.39 -11.86 -29.99
N PRO A 374 -43.62 -12.21 -28.72
CA PRO A 374 -43.02 -13.40 -28.13
C PRO A 374 -43.43 -14.60 -28.98
N ALA A 375 -42.46 -15.30 -29.57
CA ALA A 375 -42.73 -16.62 -30.12
C ALA A 375 -43.37 -17.48 -29.01
N ALA A 376 -44.35 -18.30 -29.39
CA ALA A 376 -45.22 -19.16 -28.58
C ALA A 376 -44.72 -19.51 -27.16
N PRO A 377 -45.61 -19.60 -26.15
CA PRO A 377 -45.23 -19.88 -24.77
C PRO A 377 -44.24 -21.05 -24.74
N ALA A 378 -43.06 -20.80 -24.17
CA ALA A 378 -42.01 -21.80 -24.07
C ALA A 378 -42.63 -23.07 -23.48
N ALA A 379 -42.60 -24.17 -24.25
CA ALA A 379 -43.10 -25.44 -23.80
C ALA A 379 -42.54 -25.73 -22.40
N PRO A 380 -43.36 -26.21 -21.44
CA PRO A 380 -42.90 -26.45 -20.08
C PRO A 380 -41.62 -27.29 -20.13
N PRO A 381 -40.57 -26.93 -19.38
CA PRO A 381 -39.28 -27.58 -19.47
C PRO A 381 -39.43 -29.09 -19.20
N ARG A 382 -39.40 -29.89 -20.26
CA ARG A 382 -39.37 -31.36 -20.17
C ARG A 382 -37.96 -31.75 -19.78
N GLY A 383 -37.77 -32.09 -18.50
CA GLY A 383 -36.48 -32.51 -17.98
C GLY A 383 -36.63 -33.41 -16.76
N HIS A 384 -35.87 -34.51 -16.76
CA HIS A 384 -35.76 -35.43 -15.63
C HIS A 384 -35.24 -34.72 -14.37
N LEU A 385 -35.59 -35.23 -13.18
CA LEU A 385 -35.09 -34.74 -11.88
C LEU A 385 -33.56 -34.65 -11.91
N SER A 386 -33.00 -33.46 -11.62
CA SER A 386 -31.55 -33.25 -11.55
C SER A 386 -30.95 -34.17 -10.47
N ARG A 387 -29.66 -34.55 -10.62
CA ARG A 387 -28.97 -35.41 -9.64
C ARG A 387 -29.06 -34.83 -8.21
N LEU A 388 -29.00 -33.50 -8.08
CA LEU A 388 -29.20 -32.77 -6.82
C LEU A 388 -30.62 -32.90 -6.25
N ALA A 389 -31.66 -32.83 -7.10
CA ALA A 389 -33.04 -33.04 -6.65
C ALA A 389 -33.28 -34.49 -6.17
N ARG A 390 -32.61 -35.47 -6.80
CA ARG A 390 -32.67 -36.89 -6.40
C ARG A 390 -31.98 -37.15 -5.06
N VAL A 391 -30.83 -36.51 -4.82
CA VAL A 391 -30.13 -36.53 -3.52
C VAL A 391 -30.93 -35.77 -2.44
N ALA A 392 -31.57 -34.65 -2.77
CA ALA A 392 -32.36 -33.88 -1.81
C ALA A 392 -33.64 -34.61 -1.35
N LEU A 393 -34.26 -35.40 -2.23
CA LEU A 393 -35.35 -36.33 -1.90
C LEU A 393 -34.89 -37.45 -0.96
N LEU A 394 -33.64 -37.92 -1.10
CA LEU A 394 -33.00 -38.89 -0.21
C LEU A 394 -32.76 -38.32 1.20
N VAL A 395 -32.52 -37.01 1.33
CA VAL A 395 -32.23 -36.32 2.61
C VAL A 395 -33.49 -35.76 3.30
N ARG A 396 -34.71 -36.07 2.80
CA ARG A 396 -36.01 -35.58 3.36
C ARG A 396 -36.08 -34.05 3.53
N LEU A 397 -35.45 -33.28 2.65
CA LEU A 397 -35.56 -31.81 2.69
C LEU A 397 -36.99 -31.36 2.32
N PRO A 398 -37.52 -30.29 2.97
CA PRO A 398 -38.83 -29.73 2.61
C PRO A 398 -38.93 -29.42 1.11
N PRO A 399 -40.06 -29.73 0.45
CA PRO A 399 -40.23 -29.53 -1.01
C PRO A 399 -39.94 -28.11 -1.48
N ALA A 400 -40.20 -27.11 -0.62
CA ALA A 400 -39.91 -25.70 -0.88
C ALA A 400 -38.40 -25.41 -1.11
N LEU A 401 -37.51 -26.05 -0.33
CA LEU A 401 -36.07 -25.85 -0.48
C LEU A 401 -35.55 -26.53 -1.76
N VAL A 402 -36.13 -27.68 -2.12
CA VAL A 402 -35.76 -28.43 -3.33
C VAL A 402 -36.19 -27.67 -4.59
N LEU A 403 -37.38 -27.08 -4.57
CA LEU A 403 -37.88 -26.22 -5.66
C LEU A 403 -36.98 -24.98 -5.84
N GLY A 404 -36.68 -24.26 -4.76
CA GLY A 404 -35.81 -23.08 -4.85
C GLY A 404 -34.38 -23.42 -5.29
N ALA A 405 -33.81 -24.53 -4.81
CA ALA A 405 -32.48 -24.99 -5.24
C ALA A 405 -32.46 -25.40 -6.73
N ARG A 406 -33.53 -26.00 -7.25
CA ARG A 406 -33.64 -26.29 -8.69
C ARG A 406 -33.70 -25.01 -9.50
N ASP A 407 -34.53 -24.05 -9.10
CA ASP A 407 -34.70 -22.79 -9.81
C ASP A 407 -33.41 -21.95 -9.82
N ALA A 408 -32.64 -21.99 -8.74
CA ALA A 408 -31.34 -21.33 -8.63
C ALA A 408 -30.35 -21.73 -9.74
N PHE A 409 -30.38 -23.00 -10.20
CA PHE A 409 -29.37 -23.55 -11.12
C PHE A 409 -29.89 -23.88 -12.53
N THR A 410 -31.20 -23.83 -12.77
CA THR A 410 -31.75 -24.06 -14.11
C THR A 410 -31.42 -22.91 -15.07
N ARG A 411 -31.31 -21.67 -14.57
CA ARG A 411 -30.99 -20.48 -15.37
C ARG A 411 -29.50 -20.12 -15.28
N ARG A 412 -28.70 -20.65 -16.20
CA ARG A 412 -27.23 -20.53 -16.21
C ARG A 412 -26.72 -19.08 -16.18
N THR A 413 -27.34 -18.16 -16.94
CA THR A 413 -26.81 -16.79 -17.10
C THR A 413 -27.08 -15.87 -15.89
N PRO A 414 -28.31 -15.70 -15.36
CA PRO A 414 -28.54 -14.91 -14.14
C PRO A 414 -27.85 -15.50 -12.92
N ALA A 415 -27.80 -16.83 -12.80
CA ALA A 415 -27.11 -17.51 -11.70
C ALA A 415 -25.60 -17.22 -11.75
N ALA A 416 -24.96 -17.31 -12.93
CA ALA A 416 -23.54 -16.98 -13.08
C ALA A 416 -23.24 -15.50 -12.80
N LEU A 417 -24.08 -14.57 -13.27
CA LEU A 417 -23.91 -13.14 -13.00
C LEU A 417 -24.02 -12.82 -11.50
N THR A 418 -24.99 -13.43 -10.81
CA THR A 418 -25.17 -13.26 -9.36
C THR A 418 -24.02 -13.90 -8.58
N LEU A 419 -23.60 -15.10 -8.98
CA LEU A 419 -22.47 -15.82 -8.40
C LEU A 419 -21.19 -14.99 -8.52
N CYS A 420 -20.80 -14.58 -9.73
CA CYS A 420 -19.59 -13.79 -9.96
C CYS A 420 -19.68 -12.39 -9.31
N GLY A 421 -20.85 -11.76 -9.36
CA GLY A 421 -21.09 -10.45 -8.75
C GLY A 421 -20.97 -10.42 -7.23
N ILE A 422 -21.00 -11.58 -6.56
CA ILE A 422 -20.77 -11.71 -5.11
C ILE A 422 -19.40 -12.34 -4.82
N ALA A 423 -18.98 -13.32 -5.62
CA ALA A 423 -17.71 -14.02 -5.45
C ALA A 423 -16.50 -13.08 -5.62
N ILE A 424 -16.52 -12.16 -6.60
CA ILE A 424 -15.40 -11.23 -6.83
C ILE A 424 -15.22 -10.26 -5.65
N PRO A 425 -16.25 -9.52 -5.18
CA PRO A 425 -16.14 -8.73 -3.96
C PRO A 425 -15.69 -9.54 -2.75
N MET A 426 -16.26 -10.74 -2.54
CA MET A 426 -15.89 -11.56 -1.38
C MET A 426 -14.43 -12.05 -1.45
N MET A 427 -13.97 -12.43 -2.64
CA MET A 427 -12.56 -12.78 -2.88
C MET A 427 -11.65 -11.61 -2.50
N MET A 428 -11.99 -10.40 -2.94
CA MET A 428 -11.17 -9.23 -2.67
C MET A 428 -11.23 -8.77 -1.21
N ILE A 429 -12.41 -8.87 -0.56
CA ILE A 429 -12.55 -8.67 0.89
C ILE A 429 -11.63 -9.65 1.64
N THR A 430 -11.60 -10.91 1.23
CA THR A 430 -10.78 -11.94 1.87
C THR A 430 -9.29 -11.70 1.66
N ILE A 431 -8.88 -11.21 0.47
CA ILE A 431 -7.50 -10.75 0.23
C ILE A 431 -7.14 -9.59 1.14
N GLY A 432 -8.05 -8.61 1.31
CA GLY A 432 -7.87 -7.49 2.23
C GLY A 432 -7.71 -7.93 3.68
N LEU A 433 -8.49 -8.91 4.13
CA LEU A 433 -8.34 -9.52 5.44
C LEU A 433 -7.00 -10.27 5.57
N GLY A 434 -6.49 -10.89 4.50
CA GLY A 434 -5.17 -11.53 4.46
C GLY A 434 -4.06 -10.51 4.68
N CYS A 435 -4.12 -9.39 3.95
CA CYS A 435 -3.22 -8.25 4.14
C CYS A 435 -3.32 -7.69 5.57
N TRP A 436 -4.53 -7.56 6.12
CA TRP A 436 -4.75 -7.14 7.50
C TRP A 436 -4.06 -8.09 8.48
N THR A 437 -4.23 -9.40 8.32
CA THR A 437 -3.61 -10.38 9.22
C THR A 437 -2.09 -10.41 9.11
N THR A 438 -1.54 -10.23 7.92
CA THR A 438 -0.10 -10.11 7.72
C THR A 438 0.45 -8.89 8.44
N LEU A 439 -0.23 -7.75 8.29
CA LEU A 439 0.16 -6.52 8.96
C LEU A 439 0.02 -6.60 10.49
N ASP A 440 -1.04 -7.24 10.98
CA ASP A 440 -1.26 -7.47 12.42
C ASP A 440 -0.21 -8.42 13.02
N ASP A 441 0.26 -9.40 12.24
CA ASP A 441 1.37 -10.29 12.64
C ASP A 441 2.67 -9.49 12.81
N PHE A 442 2.99 -8.59 11.87
CA PHE A 442 4.21 -7.76 11.93
C PHE A 442 4.20 -6.76 13.10
N ILE A 443 3.03 -6.25 13.49
CA ILE A 443 2.90 -5.33 14.62
C ILE A 443 3.00 -6.08 15.95
N ARG A 444 2.39 -7.28 16.05
CA ARG A 444 2.40 -8.05 17.30
C ARG A 444 3.68 -8.84 17.53
N HIS A 445 4.35 -9.26 16.46
CA HIS A 445 5.57 -10.07 16.48
C HIS A 445 6.68 -9.38 15.67
N PRO A 446 7.21 -8.24 16.11
CA PRO A 446 8.30 -7.53 15.41
C PRO A 446 9.55 -8.39 15.20
N GLU A 447 9.77 -9.41 16.03
CA GLU A 447 10.83 -10.41 15.87
C GLU A 447 10.72 -11.18 14.55
N SER A 448 9.51 -11.35 14.01
CA SER A 448 9.27 -12.04 12.74
C SER A 448 9.74 -11.27 11.50
N VAL A 449 10.06 -9.98 11.66
CA VAL A 449 10.59 -9.09 10.60
C VAL A 449 11.99 -8.56 10.91
N GLY A 450 12.75 -9.27 11.75
CA GLY A 450 14.16 -8.94 12.05
C GLY A 450 14.34 -7.97 13.22
N GLN A 451 13.25 -7.51 13.85
CA GLN A 451 13.28 -6.58 14.98
C GLN A 451 13.02 -7.30 16.32
N ALA A 452 13.85 -8.30 16.65
CA ALA A 452 13.81 -8.96 17.95
C ALA A 452 14.18 -8.03 19.13
N ALA A 453 15.04 -7.04 18.89
CA ALA A 453 15.36 -6.01 19.88
C ALA A 453 14.37 -4.85 19.83
N ALA A 454 13.75 -4.55 20.98
CA ALA A 454 12.80 -3.43 21.10
C ALA A 454 13.49 -2.09 21.39
N LEU A 455 14.69 -2.13 21.98
CA LEU A 455 15.47 -0.96 22.35
C LEU A 455 16.91 -1.10 21.85
N THR A 456 17.52 0.02 21.48
CA THR A 456 18.95 0.10 21.22
C THR A 456 19.60 1.06 22.21
N VAL A 457 20.67 0.62 22.85
CA VAL A 457 21.45 1.42 23.79
C VAL A 457 22.78 1.79 23.17
N ARG A 458 23.14 3.07 23.18
CA ARG A 458 24.47 3.53 22.79
C ARG A 458 25.30 3.80 24.05
N PRO A 459 26.58 3.41 24.08
CA PRO A 459 27.49 3.85 25.13
C PRO A 459 27.65 5.37 24.97
N ALA A 460 27.15 6.12 25.95
CA ALA A 460 27.26 7.58 25.99
C ALA A 460 28.69 7.97 26.43
N GLU A 461 28.86 8.39 27.69
CA GLU A 461 30.17 8.60 28.31
C GLU A 461 30.74 7.32 28.95
N LEU A 462 29.94 6.25 28.97
CA LEU A 462 30.30 4.96 29.56
C LEU A 462 31.09 4.11 28.58
N THR A 463 31.91 3.20 29.12
CA THR A 463 32.49 2.15 28.29
C THR A 463 31.40 1.24 27.73
N ALA A 464 31.65 0.63 26.57
CA ALA A 464 30.70 -0.29 25.95
C ALA A 464 30.30 -1.45 26.88
N GLU A 465 31.22 -1.96 27.70
CA GLU A 465 30.92 -3.06 28.62
C GLU A 465 30.09 -2.59 29.84
N GLU A 466 30.37 -1.41 30.39
CA GLU A 466 29.55 -0.84 31.47
C GLU A 466 28.12 -0.55 31.00
N ALA A 467 27.96 -0.03 29.78
CA ALA A 467 26.64 0.21 29.19
C ALA A 467 25.85 -1.11 29.05
N ARG A 468 26.51 -2.19 28.61
CA ARG A 468 25.93 -3.53 28.51
C ARG A 468 25.53 -4.08 29.88
N GLN A 469 26.41 -3.97 30.86
CA GLN A 469 26.15 -4.48 32.22
C GLN A 469 24.97 -3.76 32.88
N ARG A 470 24.89 -2.43 32.76
CA ARG A 470 23.75 -1.65 33.28
C ARG A 470 22.45 -2.00 32.56
N ALA A 471 22.49 -2.16 31.23
CA ALA A 471 21.31 -2.58 30.48
C ALA A 471 20.81 -3.98 30.91
N MET A 472 21.72 -4.94 31.09
CA MET A 472 21.39 -6.30 31.55
C MET A 472 20.96 -6.38 33.02
N ALA A 473 21.23 -5.35 33.83
CA ALA A 473 20.77 -5.29 35.21
C ALA A 473 19.27 -4.98 35.34
N ASP A 474 18.62 -4.44 34.30
CA ASP A 474 17.17 -4.25 34.29
C ASP A 474 16.47 -5.61 34.13
N PRO A 475 15.50 -5.95 35.00
CA PRO A 475 14.86 -7.26 35.00
C PRO A 475 14.10 -7.56 33.72
N ASP A 476 13.66 -6.55 32.96
CA ASP A 476 12.89 -6.77 31.73
C ASP A 476 13.78 -6.99 30.49
N VAL A 477 15.10 -6.88 30.61
CA VAL A 477 16.07 -7.14 29.54
C VAL A 477 16.52 -8.61 29.60
N VAL A 478 16.30 -9.35 28.51
CA VAL A 478 16.66 -10.77 28.39
C VAL A 478 18.05 -10.95 27.80
N ALA A 479 18.37 -10.16 26.77
CA ALA A 479 19.65 -10.23 26.06
C ALA A 479 20.06 -8.85 25.54
N ALA A 480 21.37 -8.64 25.43
CA ALA A 480 21.98 -7.42 24.89
C ALA A 480 23.02 -7.80 23.84
N TYR A 481 22.65 -7.68 22.55
CA TYR A 481 23.52 -8.05 21.44
C TYR A 481 24.36 -6.85 20.99
N PRO A 482 25.69 -6.98 20.90
CA PRO A 482 26.54 -5.90 20.39
C PRO A 482 26.29 -5.68 18.90
N GLY A 483 26.31 -4.42 18.46
CA GLY A 483 25.96 -4.04 17.10
C GLY A 483 26.84 -2.92 16.53
N ALA A 484 27.07 -3.00 15.22
CA ALA A 484 27.61 -1.92 14.41
C ALA A 484 26.92 -1.93 13.03
N GLU A 485 26.61 -0.75 12.52
CA GLU A 485 26.05 -0.58 11.17
C GLU A 485 27.04 0.17 10.31
N LEU A 486 27.36 -0.41 9.16
CA LEU A 486 28.39 0.08 8.25
C LEU A 486 27.88 -0.03 6.81
N ASP A 487 28.30 0.90 5.97
CA ASP A 487 28.09 0.77 4.54
C ASP A 487 29.15 -0.13 3.92
N ALA A 488 28.73 -0.99 3.00
CA ALA A 488 29.60 -1.87 2.25
C ALA A 488 29.53 -1.61 0.75
N LEU A 489 30.70 -1.63 0.12
CA LEU A 489 30.83 -1.58 -1.33
C LEU A 489 31.04 -2.99 -1.86
N VAL A 490 30.13 -3.45 -2.72
CA VAL A 490 30.25 -4.75 -3.40
C VAL A 490 30.91 -4.54 -4.78
N PRO A 491 31.91 -5.35 -5.16
CA PRO A 491 32.52 -5.26 -6.48
C PRO A 491 31.47 -5.29 -7.59
N TRP A 492 31.66 -4.45 -8.61
CA TRP A 492 30.78 -4.31 -9.77
C TRP A 492 29.38 -3.72 -9.50
N GLN A 493 29.05 -3.43 -8.24
CA GLN A 493 27.82 -2.74 -7.87
C GLN A 493 28.04 -1.24 -7.79
N THR A 494 27.01 -0.48 -8.16
CA THR A 494 26.99 0.99 -8.17
C THR A 494 26.35 1.59 -6.92
N ARG A 495 25.95 0.74 -5.99
CA ARG A 495 25.23 1.10 -4.77
C ARG A 495 25.98 0.59 -3.56
N THR A 496 25.88 1.33 -2.46
CA THR A 496 26.29 0.82 -1.15
C THR A 496 25.20 -0.09 -0.60
N VAL A 497 25.62 -1.25 -0.10
CA VAL A 497 24.77 -2.21 0.61
C VAL A 497 24.94 -1.96 2.10
N ARG A 498 23.84 -1.88 2.85
CA ARG A 498 23.89 -1.79 4.31
C ARG A 498 24.41 -3.10 4.88
N THR A 499 25.45 -3.01 5.69
CA THR A 499 25.96 -4.14 6.46
C THR A 499 25.65 -3.94 7.93
N ARG A 500 24.87 -4.86 8.49
CA ARG A 500 24.51 -4.89 9.91
C ARG A 500 25.29 -5.99 10.60
N ALA A 501 26.32 -5.60 11.33
CA ALA A 501 27.06 -6.53 12.17
C ALA A 501 26.40 -6.58 13.55
N LEU A 502 25.68 -7.65 13.86
CA LEU A 502 24.84 -7.72 15.05
C LEU A 502 24.92 -9.10 15.72
N GLY A 503 25.16 -9.09 17.03
CA GLY A 503 25.49 -10.31 17.78
C GLY A 503 26.91 -10.81 17.47
N LEU A 504 27.26 -11.94 18.04
CA LEU A 504 28.53 -12.63 17.78
C LEU A 504 28.25 -13.90 16.99
N SER A 505 29.25 -14.44 16.28
CA SER A 505 29.07 -15.72 15.58
C SER A 505 28.68 -16.86 16.55
N SER A 506 29.21 -16.82 17.79
CA SER A 506 28.86 -17.77 18.87
C SER A 506 27.53 -17.50 19.57
N ASP A 507 27.00 -16.28 19.47
CA ASP A 507 25.72 -15.86 20.04
C ASP A 507 25.01 -14.93 19.04
N PRO A 508 24.47 -15.50 17.94
CA PRO A 508 23.96 -14.72 16.83
C PRO A 508 22.66 -14.03 17.22
N TYR A 509 22.48 -12.80 16.75
CA TYR A 509 21.20 -12.12 16.92
C TYR A 509 20.09 -12.91 16.20
N PRO A 510 18.91 -13.11 16.84
CA PRO A 510 17.89 -14.05 16.35
C PRO A 510 17.08 -13.46 15.17
N PHE A 511 17.72 -13.33 14.01
CA PHE A 511 17.01 -12.96 12.78
C PHE A 511 16.07 -14.09 12.32
N PRO A 512 14.89 -13.76 11.75
CA PRO A 512 13.95 -14.74 11.23
C PRO A 512 14.48 -15.33 9.92
N VAL A 513 15.20 -16.43 10.02
CA VAL A 513 15.73 -17.16 8.85
C VAL A 513 14.57 -17.90 8.17
N VAL A 514 14.26 -17.51 6.94
CA VAL A 514 13.21 -18.13 6.12
C VAL A 514 13.74 -19.37 5.40
N GLU A 515 15.02 -19.34 5.03
CA GLU A 515 15.67 -20.40 4.24
C GLU A 515 17.16 -20.49 4.58
N GLY A 516 17.70 -21.71 4.58
CA GLY A 516 19.07 -21.97 5.04
C GLY A 516 19.16 -22.02 6.56
N ARG A 517 20.23 -21.43 7.12
CA ARG A 517 20.46 -21.38 8.57
C ARG A 517 21.01 -20.04 9.01
N MET A 518 20.98 -19.80 10.32
CA MET A 518 21.66 -18.67 10.93
C MET A 518 23.19 -18.81 10.80
N PHE A 519 23.91 -17.69 10.73
CA PHE A 519 25.38 -17.71 10.81
C PHE A 519 25.83 -18.25 12.17
N ALA A 520 26.90 -19.03 12.15
CA ALA A 520 27.46 -19.68 13.34
C ALA A 520 28.99 -19.48 13.45
N ASP A 521 29.65 -19.27 12.31
CA ASP A 521 31.10 -19.08 12.25
C ASP A 521 31.48 -17.71 11.67
N ARG A 522 32.72 -17.29 11.94
CA ARG A 522 33.27 -16.07 11.35
C ARG A 522 33.33 -16.15 9.83
N GLY A 523 32.96 -15.06 9.18
CA GLY A 523 32.87 -15.00 7.72
C GLY A 523 31.62 -15.66 7.14
N GLU A 524 30.66 -16.08 7.99
CA GLU A 524 29.30 -16.41 7.56
C GLU A 524 28.37 -15.21 7.72
N ALA A 525 27.39 -15.09 6.83
CA ALA A 525 26.41 -14.02 6.85
C ALA A 525 25.03 -14.52 6.40
N VAL A 526 23.99 -13.83 6.85
CA VAL A 526 22.64 -13.96 6.32
C VAL A 526 22.29 -12.69 5.53
N ALA A 527 21.45 -12.83 4.51
CA ALA A 527 21.10 -11.72 3.62
C ALA A 527 19.59 -11.59 3.45
N GLY A 528 19.11 -10.37 3.21
CA GLY A 528 17.77 -10.14 2.70
C GLY A 528 17.61 -10.63 1.25
N GLN A 529 16.37 -10.81 0.78
CA GLN A 529 16.12 -11.27 -0.60
C GLN A 529 16.61 -10.25 -1.62
N GLY A 530 16.43 -8.94 -1.38
CA GLY A 530 16.88 -7.87 -2.28
C GLY A 530 18.38 -7.92 -2.54
N LEU A 531 19.20 -8.20 -1.51
CA LEU A 531 20.64 -8.35 -1.69
C LEU A 531 21.00 -9.56 -2.56
N LEU A 532 20.32 -10.70 -2.36
CA LEU A 532 20.53 -11.90 -3.16
C LEU A 532 20.22 -11.64 -4.64
N ASP A 533 19.09 -10.97 -4.90
CA ASP A 533 18.65 -10.63 -6.24
C ASP A 533 19.55 -9.58 -6.91
N LEU A 534 20.02 -8.58 -6.16
CA LEU A 534 20.96 -7.55 -6.62
C LEU A 534 22.29 -8.16 -7.07
N LEU A 535 22.80 -9.15 -6.33
CA LEU A 535 24.07 -9.80 -6.61
C LEU A 535 23.93 -11.00 -7.55
N GLY A 536 22.72 -11.51 -7.76
CA GLY A 536 22.46 -12.74 -8.50
C GLY A 536 23.09 -13.97 -7.85
N VAL A 537 23.18 -13.99 -6.52
CA VAL A 537 23.82 -15.07 -5.72
C VAL A 537 22.79 -15.90 -4.96
N GLN A 538 23.16 -17.13 -4.66
CA GLN A 538 22.32 -18.08 -3.92
C GLN A 538 22.90 -18.36 -2.53
N ILE A 539 22.07 -18.95 -1.67
CA ILE A 539 22.53 -19.44 -0.36
C ILE A 539 23.60 -20.50 -0.59
N GLY A 540 24.76 -20.30 0.01
CA GLY A 540 25.95 -21.13 -0.13
C GLY A 540 27.12 -20.40 -0.80
N ASP A 541 26.84 -19.36 -1.59
CA ASP A 541 27.84 -18.60 -2.35
C ASP A 541 28.72 -17.72 -1.45
N ARG A 542 29.92 -17.40 -1.96
CA ARG A 542 30.85 -16.48 -1.32
C ARG A 542 30.83 -15.14 -2.03
N VAL A 543 30.57 -14.09 -1.27
CA VAL A 543 30.52 -12.71 -1.76
C VAL A 543 31.70 -11.95 -1.17
N ARG A 544 32.44 -11.25 -2.02
CA ARG A 544 33.45 -10.29 -1.58
C ARG A 544 32.76 -8.94 -1.38
N VAL A 545 32.87 -8.38 -0.18
CA VAL A 545 32.33 -7.07 0.17
C VAL A 545 33.43 -6.21 0.77
N THR A 546 33.38 -4.90 0.59
CA THR A 546 34.34 -3.98 1.21
C THR A 546 33.61 -3.18 2.27
N ILE A 547 33.80 -3.54 3.54
CA ILE A 547 33.11 -2.94 4.68
C ILE A 547 34.09 -1.99 5.36
N GLY A 548 33.74 -0.70 5.49
CA GLY A 548 34.62 0.29 6.12
C GLY A 548 36.00 0.40 5.46
N GLY A 549 36.08 0.17 4.13
CA GLY A 549 37.35 0.17 3.37
C GLY A 549 38.17 -1.12 3.46
N THR A 550 37.74 -2.11 4.23
CA THR A 550 38.43 -3.42 4.33
C THR A 550 37.69 -4.49 3.52
N PRO A 551 38.37 -5.18 2.59
CA PRO A 551 37.77 -6.28 1.85
C PRO A 551 37.57 -7.51 2.75
N LEU A 552 36.34 -7.97 2.85
CA LEU A 552 35.91 -9.17 3.56
C LEU A 552 35.25 -10.14 2.58
N ILE A 553 35.54 -11.43 2.69
CA ILE A 553 34.84 -12.47 1.94
C ILE A 553 33.90 -13.17 2.90
N VAL A 554 32.61 -13.09 2.62
CA VAL A 554 31.56 -13.73 3.44
C VAL A 554 30.86 -14.83 2.66
N ARG A 555 30.47 -15.90 3.34
CA ARG A 555 29.60 -16.94 2.80
C ARG A 555 28.16 -16.67 3.23
N ILE A 556 27.25 -16.61 2.27
CA ILE A 556 25.82 -16.46 2.58
C ILE A 556 25.27 -17.82 3.00
N VAL A 557 24.80 -17.96 4.24
CA VAL A 557 24.33 -19.24 4.81
C VAL A 557 22.82 -19.33 5.01
N GLY A 558 22.13 -18.20 4.91
CA GLY A 558 20.69 -18.13 5.05
C GLY A 558 20.10 -16.84 4.53
N ARG A 559 18.79 -16.88 4.31
CA ARG A 559 17.96 -15.75 3.89
C ARG A 559 17.03 -15.35 5.02
N VAL A 560 16.99 -14.06 5.33
CA VAL A 560 16.13 -13.47 6.37
C VAL A 560 15.06 -12.57 5.77
N VAL A 561 13.99 -12.32 6.54
CA VAL A 561 13.03 -11.25 6.24
C VAL A 561 13.68 -9.92 6.58
N GLU A 562 13.91 -9.08 5.59
CA GLU A 562 14.53 -7.76 5.76
C GLU A 562 13.65 -6.68 5.12
N PRO A 563 12.95 -5.87 5.92
CA PRO A 563 12.11 -4.79 5.41
C PRO A 563 12.87 -3.49 5.12
N GLU A 564 14.11 -3.35 5.60
CA GLU A 564 14.92 -2.15 5.36
C GLU A 564 15.62 -2.19 3.98
N GLN A 565 15.75 -1.03 3.34
CA GLN A 565 16.48 -0.83 2.07
C GLN A 565 16.13 -1.86 0.98
N ASP A 566 14.85 -2.13 0.74
CA ASP A 566 14.38 -3.12 -0.24
C ASP A 566 14.98 -4.52 -0.03
N GLY A 567 15.36 -4.87 1.21
CA GLY A 567 16.02 -6.13 1.53
C GLY A 567 17.48 -6.21 1.06
N GLU A 568 18.09 -5.11 0.65
CA GLU A 568 19.51 -4.98 0.28
C GLU A 568 20.41 -4.85 1.53
N VAL A 569 20.22 -5.74 2.53
CA VAL A 569 21.01 -5.74 3.78
C VAL A 569 21.77 -7.06 3.94
N LEU A 570 23.05 -6.95 4.29
CA LEU A 570 23.91 -8.05 4.70
C LEU A 570 24.03 -8.06 6.23
N SER A 571 23.68 -9.17 6.89
CA SER A 571 23.80 -9.31 8.34
C SER A 571 24.83 -10.38 8.73
N LEU A 572 25.75 -10.05 9.63
CA LEU A 572 26.86 -10.92 10.06
C LEU A 572 27.22 -10.70 11.53
N GLY A 573 28.01 -11.60 12.13
CA GLY A 573 28.49 -11.43 13.51
C GLY A 573 29.55 -10.33 13.62
N LEU A 574 29.50 -9.50 14.68
CA LEU A 574 30.44 -8.40 14.90
C LEU A 574 31.91 -8.85 14.91
N ASP A 575 32.17 -10.08 15.36
CA ASP A 575 33.49 -10.69 15.38
C ASP A 575 34.05 -11.03 13.99
N SER A 576 33.21 -11.05 12.95
CA SER A 576 33.65 -11.16 11.55
C SER A 576 34.23 -9.86 11.00
N LEU A 577 33.88 -8.70 11.59
CA LEU A 577 34.51 -7.41 11.26
C LEU A 577 35.85 -7.22 11.98
N ALA A 578 35.98 -7.78 13.17
CA ALA A 578 37.13 -7.60 14.08
C ALA A 578 38.45 -8.25 13.59
N ALA A 579 38.52 -8.71 12.34
CA ALA A 579 39.70 -9.40 11.79
C ALA A 579 40.95 -8.50 11.64
N LYS A 580 40.87 -7.19 11.94
CA LYS A 580 42.03 -6.31 11.86
C LYS A 580 42.29 -5.37 13.05
N ASP A 581 41.29 -5.00 13.85
CA ASP A 581 41.42 -4.42 15.20
C ASP A 581 40.00 -4.35 15.80
N ALA A 582 39.84 -4.66 17.09
CA ALA A 582 38.53 -4.70 17.74
C ALA A 582 38.01 -3.27 17.99
N GLU A 583 37.28 -2.70 17.03
CA GLU A 583 36.48 -1.51 17.33
C GLU A 583 35.36 -1.88 18.33
N PRO A 584 35.14 -1.08 19.39
CA PRO A 584 34.06 -1.32 20.33
C PRO A 584 32.69 -1.26 19.62
N PRO A 585 31.69 -2.00 20.11
CA PRO A 585 30.37 -1.97 19.51
C PRO A 585 29.78 -0.55 19.56
N GLN A 586 29.17 -0.13 18.47
CA GLN A 586 28.56 1.21 18.35
C GLN A 586 27.26 1.33 19.16
N PHE A 587 26.56 0.21 19.34
CA PHE A 587 25.34 0.10 20.14
C PHE A 587 25.14 -1.33 20.64
N TYR A 588 24.18 -1.51 21.55
CA TYR A 588 23.65 -2.79 21.99
C TYR A 588 22.16 -2.86 21.69
N ALA A 589 21.74 -3.91 20.98
CA ALA A 589 20.35 -4.23 20.71
C ALA A 589 19.77 -5.07 21.87
N LEU A 590 18.81 -4.50 22.60
CA LEU A 590 18.19 -5.12 23.78
C LEU A 590 16.92 -5.88 23.41
N VAL A 591 16.92 -7.18 23.68
CA VAL A 591 15.72 -8.02 23.61
C VAL A 591 15.04 -7.99 24.96
N LEU A 592 13.76 -7.58 24.97
CA LEU A 592 12.97 -7.49 26.18
C LEU A 592 12.16 -8.77 26.42
N ARG A 593 11.70 -8.95 27.65
CA ARG A 593 10.76 -10.03 27.99
C ARG A 593 9.44 -9.85 27.22
N PRO A 594 8.79 -10.95 26.80
CA PRO A 594 7.47 -10.88 26.20
C PRO A 594 6.48 -10.13 27.11
N GLY A 595 5.82 -9.10 26.57
CA GLY A 595 4.84 -8.27 27.30
C GLY A 595 5.41 -7.09 28.10
N ALA A 596 6.74 -6.89 28.11
CA ALA A 596 7.35 -5.70 28.72
C ALA A 596 7.05 -4.44 27.89
N ASP A 597 6.70 -3.34 28.57
CA ASP A 597 6.47 -2.04 27.91
C ASP A 597 7.81 -1.36 27.62
N ALA A 598 8.22 -1.36 26.35
CA ALA A 598 9.47 -0.77 25.89
C ALA A 598 9.62 0.71 26.29
N ALA A 599 8.52 1.48 26.39
CA ALA A 599 8.59 2.88 26.78
C ALA A 599 8.96 3.04 28.27
N GLN A 600 8.47 2.16 29.13
CA GLN A 600 8.81 2.15 30.56
C GLN A 600 10.26 1.70 30.79
N VAL A 601 10.69 0.62 30.12
CA VAL A 601 12.08 0.14 30.19
C VAL A 601 13.04 1.24 29.70
N ARG A 602 12.71 1.89 28.58
CA ARG A 602 13.47 3.05 28.06
C ARG A 602 13.62 4.15 29.10
N ALA A 603 12.54 4.53 29.78
CA ALA A 603 12.58 5.59 30.80
C ALA A 603 13.49 5.21 31.98
N ARG A 604 13.45 3.96 32.45
CA ARG A 604 14.32 3.47 33.54
C ARG A 604 15.80 3.47 33.13
N LEU A 605 16.12 2.94 31.95
CA LEU A 605 17.48 2.90 31.45
C LEU A 605 18.05 4.31 31.17
N GLN A 606 17.22 5.23 30.66
CA GLN A 606 17.61 6.64 30.52
C GLN A 606 17.93 7.29 31.87
N GLY A 607 17.18 6.96 32.92
CA GLY A 607 17.47 7.40 34.29
C GLY A 607 18.80 6.89 34.85
N GLN A 608 19.39 5.84 34.27
CA GLN A 608 20.70 5.29 34.64
C GLN A 608 21.86 5.89 33.83
N GLY A 609 21.58 6.93 33.03
CA GLY A 609 22.57 7.60 32.18
C GLY A 609 22.86 6.88 30.86
N LEU A 610 21.99 5.95 30.44
CA LEU A 610 22.13 5.28 29.13
C LEU A 610 21.38 6.04 28.04
N GLU A 611 21.99 6.14 26.87
CA GLU A 611 21.31 6.63 25.67
C GLU A 611 20.48 5.51 25.04
N VAL A 612 19.17 5.56 25.28
CA VAL A 612 18.25 4.52 24.80
C VAL A 612 17.33 5.09 23.74
N ALA A 613 17.39 4.50 22.55
CA ALA A 613 16.44 4.70 21.47
C ALA A 613 15.50 3.49 21.35
N GLN A 614 14.24 3.74 20.99
CA GLN A 614 13.28 2.70 20.72
C GLN A 614 13.34 2.31 19.24
N ALA A 615 13.36 1.01 18.96
CA ALA A 615 13.26 0.52 17.59
C ALA A 615 11.91 0.96 17.01
N VAL A 616 11.94 1.63 15.86
CA VAL A 616 10.71 2.04 15.17
C VAL A 616 10.22 0.84 14.37
N ASN A 617 9.05 0.30 14.70
CA ASN A 617 8.45 -0.75 13.89
C ASN A 617 7.94 -0.15 12.57
N PRO A 618 8.44 -0.57 11.38
CA PRO A 618 7.94 -0.09 10.10
C PRO A 618 6.43 -0.31 9.96
N ALA A 619 5.90 -1.36 10.60
CA ALA A 619 4.51 -1.74 10.54
C ALA A 619 3.56 -0.77 11.28
N ASP A 620 4.05 -0.03 12.30
CA ASP A 620 3.24 0.98 13.00
C ASP A 620 2.77 2.10 12.05
N ARG A 621 3.60 2.40 11.04
CA ARG A 621 3.31 3.41 10.02
C ARG A 621 2.27 2.95 9.00
N LEU A 622 1.99 1.65 8.92
CA LEU A 622 0.97 1.06 8.07
C LEU A 622 -0.44 1.13 8.69
N ALA A 623 -0.61 1.83 9.83
CA ALA A 623 -1.94 2.13 10.39
C ALA A 623 -2.87 2.84 9.38
N VAL A 624 -2.31 3.68 8.49
CA VAL A 624 -3.06 4.30 7.38
C VAL A 624 -3.61 3.23 6.42
N ILE A 625 -2.85 2.17 6.15
CA ILE A 625 -3.27 1.05 5.30
C ILE A 625 -4.48 0.34 5.90
N ARG A 626 -4.53 0.17 7.23
CA ARG A 626 -5.69 -0.44 7.90
C ARG A 626 -6.99 0.33 7.63
N VAL A 627 -6.95 1.66 7.77
CA VAL A 627 -8.11 2.53 7.48
C VAL A 627 -8.56 2.37 6.03
N ILE A 628 -7.59 2.33 5.11
CA ILE A 628 -7.85 2.13 3.67
C ILE A 628 -8.48 0.76 3.40
N ILE A 629 -7.95 -0.32 3.97
CA ILE A 629 -8.51 -1.68 3.82
C ILE A 629 -9.96 -1.70 4.29
N ILE A 630 -10.27 -1.10 5.45
CA ILE A 630 -11.65 -1.02 5.96
C ILE A 630 -12.56 -0.29 4.98
N ALA A 631 -12.12 0.87 4.46
CA ALA A 631 -12.89 1.64 3.50
C ALA A 631 -13.16 0.85 2.21
N LEU A 632 -12.15 0.16 1.68
CA LEU A 632 -12.27 -0.69 0.49
C LEU A 632 -13.20 -1.89 0.71
N VAL A 633 -13.08 -2.57 1.85
CA VAL A 633 -13.96 -3.68 2.24
C VAL A 633 -15.41 -3.20 2.33
N ALA A 634 -15.66 -2.01 2.88
CA ALA A 634 -16.99 -1.43 2.95
C ALA A 634 -17.58 -1.15 1.55
N VAL A 635 -16.78 -0.60 0.63
CA VAL A 635 -17.20 -0.35 -0.76
C VAL A 635 -17.53 -1.67 -1.47
N LEU A 636 -16.67 -2.69 -1.35
CA LEU A 636 -16.91 -4.01 -1.95
C LEU A 636 -18.14 -4.70 -1.38
N ALA A 637 -18.36 -4.60 -0.06
CA ALA A 637 -19.55 -5.13 0.58
C ALA A 637 -20.82 -4.45 0.04
N LEU A 638 -20.81 -3.11 -0.13
CA LEU A 638 -21.91 -2.36 -0.74
C LEU A 638 -22.19 -2.81 -2.18
N ILE A 639 -21.14 -3.06 -2.99
CA ILE A 639 -21.29 -3.56 -4.36
C ILE A 639 -21.91 -4.96 -4.37
N GLY A 640 -21.44 -5.86 -3.51
CA GLY A 640 -22.01 -7.20 -3.36
C GLY A 640 -23.49 -7.16 -2.95
N LEU A 641 -23.84 -6.30 -2.00
CA LEU A 641 -25.23 -6.08 -1.57
C LEU A 641 -26.10 -5.50 -2.69
N ALA A 642 -25.60 -4.54 -3.46
CA ALA A 642 -26.31 -3.95 -4.60
C ALA A 642 -26.56 -4.99 -5.70
N SER A 643 -25.55 -5.81 -6.02
CA SER A 643 -25.66 -6.93 -6.96
C SER A 643 -26.74 -7.93 -6.52
N LEU A 644 -26.73 -8.30 -5.23
CA LEU A 644 -27.70 -9.23 -4.67
C LEU A 644 -29.13 -8.67 -4.63
N LEU A 645 -29.30 -7.40 -4.24
CA LEU A 645 -30.60 -6.72 -4.26
C LEU A 645 -31.19 -6.70 -5.67
N THR A 646 -30.33 -6.49 -6.66
CA THR A 646 -30.70 -6.48 -8.08
C THR A 646 -31.14 -7.87 -8.53
N ALA A 647 -30.34 -8.90 -8.24
CA ALA A 647 -30.67 -10.30 -8.52
C ALA A 647 -31.98 -10.74 -7.85
N SER A 648 -32.20 -10.33 -6.59
CA SER A 648 -33.39 -10.69 -5.83
C SER A 648 -34.66 -10.03 -6.37
N ALA A 649 -34.58 -8.75 -6.77
CA ALA A 649 -35.71 -8.04 -7.37
C ALA A 649 -36.14 -8.66 -8.72
N LEU A 650 -35.17 -9.17 -9.47
CA LEU A 650 -35.37 -9.91 -10.71
C LEU A 650 -36.07 -11.24 -10.49
N GLY A 651 -35.52 -12.09 -9.61
CA GLY A 651 -36.11 -13.39 -9.29
C GLY A 651 -37.54 -13.28 -8.78
N LEU A 652 -37.83 -12.27 -7.94
CA LEU A 652 -39.17 -12.06 -7.40
C LEU A 652 -40.24 -11.86 -8.49
N ARG A 653 -39.91 -11.12 -9.55
CA ARG A 653 -40.86 -10.79 -10.64
C ARG A 653 -41.01 -11.91 -11.64
N ASP A 654 -39.92 -12.58 -11.99
CA ASP A 654 -39.93 -13.75 -12.87
C ASP A 654 -40.83 -14.85 -12.31
N HIS A 655 -40.90 -14.97 -10.97
CA HIS A 655 -41.72 -15.98 -10.29
C HIS A 655 -43.12 -15.49 -9.88
N VAL A 656 -43.58 -14.27 -10.22
CA VAL A 656 -44.92 -13.82 -9.76
C VAL A 656 -46.04 -14.78 -10.21
N LEU A 657 -45.96 -15.28 -11.45
CA LEU A 657 -46.94 -16.23 -11.98
C LEU A 657 -46.78 -17.61 -11.35
N ASP A 658 -45.55 -18.11 -11.25
CA ASP A 658 -45.25 -19.39 -10.60
C ASP A 658 -45.72 -19.39 -9.13
N LEU A 659 -45.48 -18.28 -8.42
CA LEU A 659 -45.91 -18.08 -7.03
C LEU A 659 -47.42 -18.00 -6.90
N ALA A 660 -48.13 -17.40 -7.87
CA ALA A 660 -49.58 -17.38 -7.90
C ALA A 660 -50.15 -18.79 -8.07
N VAL A 661 -49.58 -19.59 -8.96
CA VAL A 661 -49.94 -21.01 -9.15
C VAL A 661 -49.62 -21.84 -7.90
N LEU A 662 -48.44 -21.65 -7.32
CA LEU A 662 -48.02 -22.34 -6.09
C LEU A 662 -48.92 -22.00 -4.89
N LYS A 663 -49.32 -20.72 -4.72
CA LYS A 663 -50.31 -20.31 -3.72
C LYS A 663 -51.68 -20.92 -4.00
N ALA A 664 -52.10 -20.99 -5.28
CA ALA A 664 -53.36 -21.63 -5.67
C ALA A 664 -53.36 -23.15 -5.43
N MET A 665 -52.20 -23.81 -5.51
CA MET A 665 -52.01 -25.23 -5.17
C MET A 665 -51.86 -25.49 -3.66
N GLY A 666 -52.02 -24.48 -2.80
CA GLY A 666 -52.07 -24.65 -1.34
C GLY A 666 -50.75 -24.44 -0.58
N LEU A 667 -49.70 -23.93 -1.21
CA LEU A 667 -48.47 -23.58 -0.47
C LEU A 667 -48.70 -22.39 0.47
N THR A 668 -48.26 -22.55 1.72
CA THR A 668 -48.35 -21.50 2.74
C THR A 668 -47.44 -20.31 2.40
N PRO A 669 -47.75 -19.09 2.87
CA PRO A 669 -46.88 -17.92 2.68
C PRO A 669 -45.44 -18.12 3.17
N ARG A 670 -45.24 -18.96 4.21
CA ARG A 670 -43.91 -19.32 4.71
C ARG A 670 -43.15 -20.22 3.74
N GLN A 671 -43.82 -21.17 3.10
CA GLN A 671 -43.21 -22.04 2.09
C GLN A 671 -42.86 -21.27 0.82
N VAL A 672 -43.70 -20.31 0.41
CA VAL A 672 -43.42 -19.37 -0.70
C VAL A 672 -42.23 -18.46 -0.39
N MET A 673 -42.11 -17.98 0.84
CA MET A 673 -40.94 -17.21 1.25
C MET A 673 -39.67 -18.08 1.22
N ALA A 674 -39.76 -19.34 1.68
CA ALA A 674 -38.65 -20.28 1.71
C ALA A 674 -38.14 -20.66 0.31
N THR A 675 -39.02 -20.87 -0.68
CA THR A 675 -38.62 -21.11 -2.08
C THR A 675 -37.83 -19.93 -2.64
N LEU A 676 -38.30 -18.71 -2.39
CA LEU A 676 -37.70 -17.50 -2.97
C LEU A 676 -36.35 -17.14 -2.32
N VAL A 677 -36.26 -17.30 -1.00
CA VAL A 677 -35.02 -17.10 -0.25
C VAL A 677 -33.99 -18.15 -0.62
N THR A 678 -34.39 -19.41 -0.87
CA THR A 678 -33.44 -20.43 -1.34
C THR A 678 -32.99 -20.20 -2.78
N ALA A 679 -33.90 -19.80 -3.68
CA ALA A 679 -33.55 -19.54 -5.08
C ALA A 679 -32.51 -18.42 -5.25
N THR A 680 -32.54 -17.42 -4.38
CA THR A 680 -31.62 -16.25 -4.42
C THR A 680 -30.45 -16.39 -3.44
N GLY A 681 -30.71 -16.91 -2.24
CA GLY A 681 -29.73 -17.08 -1.18
C GLY A 681 -28.74 -18.21 -1.44
N LEU A 682 -29.12 -19.29 -2.12
CA LEU A 682 -28.21 -20.41 -2.39
C LEU A 682 -27.07 -20.03 -3.36
N PRO A 683 -27.32 -19.41 -4.54
CA PRO A 683 -26.25 -18.88 -5.38
C PRO A 683 -25.37 -17.86 -4.66
N ALA A 684 -25.97 -17.00 -3.84
CA ALA A 684 -25.25 -16.01 -3.06
C ALA A 684 -24.30 -16.67 -2.04
N ALA A 685 -24.78 -17.65 -1.28
CA ALA A 685 -23.97 -18.39 -0.31
C ALA A 685 -22.82 -19.15 -1.00
N VAL A 686 -23.10 -19.82 -2.14
CA VAL A 686 -22.05 -20.47 -2.94
C VAL A 686 -21.03 -19.45 -3.43
N GLY A 687 -21.46 -18.28 -3.89
CA GLY A 687 -20.57 -17.20 -4.33
C GLY A 687 -19.70 -16.67 -3.20
N VAL A 688 -20.27 -16.48 -2.01
CA VAL A 688 -19.53 -16.07 -0.81
C VAL A 688 -18.48 -17.11 -0.43
N VAL A 689 -18.83 -18.41 -0.41
CA VAL A 689 -17.89 -19.48 -0.04
C VAL A 689 -16.78 -19.62 -1.08
N LEU A 690 -17.12 -19.66 -2.37
CA LEU A 690 -16.13 -19.74 -3.45
C LEU A 690 -15.21 -18.52 -3.49
N GLY A 691 -15.79 -17.33 -3.32
CA GLY A 691 -15.04 -16.08 -3.24
C GLY A 691 -14.08 -16.08 -2.05
N ALA A 692 -14.55 -16.45 -0.86
CA ALA A 692 -13.71 -16.53 0.33
C ALA A 692 -12.59 -17.57 0.19
N ALA A 693 -12.88 -18.77 -0.32
CA ALA A 693 -11.87 -19.81 -0.53
C ALA A 693 -10.81 -19.37 -1.56
N ALA A 694 -11.25 -18.79 -2.69
CA ALA A 694 -10.33 -18.23 -3.68
C ALA A 694 -9.50 -17.10 -3.08
N GLY A 695 -10.12 -16.19 -2.32
CA GLY A 695 -9.43 -15.05 -1.73
C GLY A 695 -8.40 -15.46 -0.68
N ALA A 696 -8.70 -16.45 0.16
CA ALA A 696 -7.76 -16.99 1.14
C ALA A 696 -6.58 -17.73 0.49
N PHE A 697 -6.82 -18.39 -0.66
CA PHE A 697 -5.75 -19.01 -1.45
C PHE A 697 -4.85 -17.96 -2.11
N TRP A 698 -5.46 -16.98 -2.79
CA TRP A 698 -4.74 -15.96 -3.55
C TRP A 698 -4.06 -14.91 -2.65
N SER A 699 -4.55 -14.66 -1.43
CA SER A 699 -3.99 -13.63 -0.55
C SER A 699 -2.52 -13.87 -0.24
N ARG A 700 -2.16 -15.10 0.12
CA ARG A 700 -0.77 -15.48 0.42
C ARG A 700 0.12 -15.30 -0.81
N TRP A 701 -0.34 -15.81 -1.95
CA TRP A 701 0.41 -15.74 -3.20
C TRP A 701 0.64 -14.31 -3.67
N LEU A 702 -0.38 -13.44 -3.58
CA LEU A 702 -0.26 -12.03 -3.97
C LEU A 702 0.70 -11.25 -3.08
N ILE A 703 0.65 -11.50 -1.76
CA ILE A 703 1.56 -10.86 -0.81
C ILE A 703 2.99 -11.34 -1.03
N ASP A 704 3.20 -12.65 -1.25
CA ASP A 704 4.54 -13.18 -1.54
C ASP A 704 5.08 -12.72 -2.90
N LEU A 705 4.21 -12.53 -3.90
CA LEU A 705 4.59 -11.98 -5.21
C LEU A 705 5.07 -10.53 -5.07
N GLU A 706 4.36 -9.74 -4.28
CA GLU A 706 4.77 -8.38 -3.98
C GLU A 706 6.07 -8.37 -3.16
N GLY A 707 6.20 -9.21 -2.14
CA GLY A 707 7.40 -9.30 -1.31
C GLY A 707 8.67 -9.59 -2.14
N ARG A 708 8.55 -10.38 -3.22
CA ARG A 708 9.65 -10.57 -4.19
C ARG A 708 9.97 -9.30 -4.99
N GLY A 709 8.95 -8.51 -5.34
CA GLY A 709 9.12 -7.26 -6.08
C GLY A 709 9.68 -6.11 -5.23
N SER A 710 9.46 -6.14 -3.91
CA SER A 710 10.03 -5.19 -2.94
C SER A 710 11.34 -5.67 -2.30
N GLY A 711 11.80 -6.89 -2.61
CA GLY A 711 13.04 -7.46 -2.08
C GLY A 711 12.98 -7.91 -0.62
N VAL A 712 11.83 -7.82 0.05
CA VAL A 712 11.57 -8.43 1.36
C VAL A 712 11.56 -9.97 1.27
N GLY A 713 11.15 -10.49 0.11
CA GLY A 713 11.11 -11.90 -0.23
C GLY A 713 9.76 -12.58 -0.01
N ALA A 714 9.70 -13.88 -0.30
CA ALA A 714 8.50 -14.70 -0.14
C ALA A 714 8.45 -15.38 1.24
N GLY A 715 7.24 -15.70 1.69
CA GLY A 715 6.98 -16.36 2.97
C GLY A 715 6.39 -15.44 4.04
N ILE A 716 6.20 -14.16 3.71
CA ILE A 716 5.61 -13.15 4.59
C ILE A 716 4.08 -13.17 4.57
N GLY A 717 3.47 -13.64 3.47
CA GLY A 717 2.02 -13.64 3.32
C GLY A 717 1.30 -14.55 4.32
N ARG A 718 0.41 -13.96 5.12
CA ARG A 718 -0.53 -14.71 5.97
C ARG A 718 -1.92 -14.78 5.33
N ALA A 719 -2.57 -15.93 5.47
CA ALA A 719 -3.98 -16.06 5.17
C ALA A 719 -4.83 -15.47 6.31
N PRO A 720 -6.06 -15.01 6.03
CA PRO A 720 -6.99 -14.57 7.07
C PRO A 720 -7.12 -15.62 8.17
N THR A 721 -7.18 -15.20 9.44
CA THR A 721 -7.36 -16.14 10.54
C THR A 721 -8.69 -16.88 10.38
N PRO A 722 -8.79 -18.16 10.79
CA PRO A 722 -10.03 -18.93 10.67
C PRO A 722 -11.23 -18.23 11.32
N GLY A 723 -11.01 -17.54 12.44
CA GLY A 723 -12.04 -16.74 13.12
C GLY A 723 -12.51 -15.54 12.31
N MET A 724 -11.60 -14.77 11.70
CA MET A 724 -11.95 -13.64 10.82
C MET A 724 -12.68 -14.11 9.57
N LEU A 725 -12.25 -15.23 8.96
CA LEU A 725 -12.88 -15.79 7.78
C LEU A 725 -14.28 -16.33 8.10
N ALA A 726 -14.45 -17.03 9.23
CA ALA A 726 -15.75 -17.48 9.70
C ALA A 726 -16.70 -16.31 9.98
N ALA A 727 -16.22 -15.25 10.64
CA ALA A 727 -17.01 -14.04 10.88
C ALA A 727 -17.42 -13.36 9.57
N ALA A 728 -16.50 -13.21 8.63
CA ALA A 728 -16.79 -12.62 7.31
C ALA A 728 -17.82 -13.46 6.53
N LEU A 729 -17.69 -14.79 6.52
CA LEU A 729 -18.66 -15.70 5.91
C LEU A 729 -20.04 -15.57 6.57
N LEU A 730 -20.12 -15.58 7.89
CA LEU A 730 -21.38 -15.46 8.63
C LEU A 730 -22.07 -14.13 8.37
N ILE A 731 -21.31 -13.02 8.39
CA ILE A 731 -21.82 -11.68 8.11
C ILE A 731 -22.30 -11.60 6.66
N ALA A 732 -21.52 -12.08 5.69
CA ALA A 732 -21.87 -12.01 4.27
C ALA A 732 -23.09 -12.89 3.92
N ILE A 733 -23.13 -14.13 4.41
CA ILE A 733 -24.28 -15.03 4.21
C ILE A 733 -25.52 -14.50 4.94
N GLY A 734 -25.36 -14.01 6.18
CA GLY A 734 -26.44 -13.41 6.95
C GLY A 734 -27.03 -12.18 6.26
N ALA A 735 -26.17 -11.27 5.78
CA ALA A 735 -26.59 -10.11 5.01
C ALA A 735 -27.27 -10.53 3.70
N ALA A 736 -26.77 -11.57 3.03
CA ALA A 736 -27.37 -12.07 1.81
C ALA A 736 -28.79 -12.63 2.03
N LEU A 737 -28.96 -13.45 3.07
CA LEU A 737 -30.26 -13.99 3.45
C LEU A 737 -31.23 -12.89 3.88
N LEU A 738 -30.78 -11.89 4.65
CA LEU A 738 -31.59 -10.74 5.05
C LEU A 738 -32.07 -9.92 3.84
N VAL A 739 -31.17 -9.65 2.89
CA VAL A 739 -31.48 -8.96 1.63
C VAL A 739 -32.51 -9.75 0.82
N ALA A 740 -32.37 -11.07 0.71
CA ALA A 740 -33.33 -11.94 0.03
C ALA A 740 -34.69 -11.98 0.75
N LEU A 741 -34.69 -11.86 2.08
CA LEU A 741 -35.90 -11.91 2.90
C LEU A 741 -36.83 -10.72 2.67
N ILE A 742 -36.29 -9.52 2.44
CA ILE A 742 -37.08 -8.28 2.32
C ILE A 742 -38.06 -8.34 1.13
N PRO A 743 -37.62 -8.65 -0.11
CA PRO A 743 -38.53 -8.86 -1.23
C PRO A 743 -39.45 -10.05 -0.99
N ALA A 744 -38.94 -11.18 -0.48
CA ALA A 744 -39.72 -12.41 -0.29
C ALA A 744 -40.89 -12.20 0.70
N ARG A 745 -40.67 -11.48 1.80
CA ARG A 745 -41.75 -11.11 2.74
C ARG A 745 -42.81 -10.23 2.09
N ARG A 746 -42.41 -9.27 1.25
CA ARG A 746 -43.34 -8.41 0.51
C ARG A 746 -44.19 -9.22 -0.48
N ALA A 747 -43.59 -10.15 -1.21
CA ALA A 747 -44.32 -11.02 -2.14
C ALA A 747 -45.24 -12.04 -1.44
N ALA A 748 -44.80 -12.59 -0.31
CA ALA A 748 -45.61 -13.51 0.48
C ALA A 748 -46.88 -12.82 1.00
N ARG A 749 -46.77 -11.56 1.43
CA ARG A 749 -47.89 -10.74 1.94
C ARG A 749 -48.76 -10.10 0.86
N ALA A 750 -48.26 -9.97 -0.38
CA ALA A 750 -49.06 -9.45 -1.47
C ALA A 750 -50.25 -10.38 -1.75
N GLN A 751 -51.47 -9.83 -1.64
CA GLN A 751 -52.68 -10.49 -2.09
C GLN A 751 -52.62 -10.62 -3.61
N VAL A 752 -52.78 -11.85 -4.11
CA VAL A 752 -52.87 -12.11 -5.55
C VAL A 752 -54.16 -11.42 -6.03
N PRO A 753 -54.10 -10.51 -7.02
CA PRO A 753 -55.32 -9.95 -7.58
C PRO A 753 -56.16 -11.09 -8.16
N VAL A 754 -57.40 -11.20 -7.72
CA VAL A 754 -58.41 -12.11 -8.28
C VAL A 754 -58.83 -11.57 -9.64
N THR A 755 -57.95 -11.64 -10.63
CA THR A 755 -58.27 -11.40 -12.04
C THR A 755 -57.54 -12.44 -12.88
N ALA A 756 -57.81 -13.70 -12.57
CA ALA A 756 -57.66 -14.82 -13.49
C ALA A 756 -59.00 -15.56 -13.48
N ARG A 757 -59.97 -14.96 -14.15
CA ARG A 757 -61.07 -15.66 -14.83
C ARG A 757 -61.00 -15.26 -16.28
#